data_AF-A0A9E0LU13-F1
#
_entry.id   AF-A0A9E0LU13-F1
#
_cell.length_a   1.000
_cell.length_b   1.000
_cell.length_c   1.000
_cell.angle_alpha   90.00
_cell.angle_beta   90.00
_cell.angle_gamma   90.00
#
_symmetry.space_group_name_H-M   'P 1'
#
loop_
_entity.id
_entity.type
_entity.pdbx_description
1 polymer ?
#
loop_
_entity_poly.entity_id
_entity_poly.type
_entity_poly.pdbx_seq_one_letter_code
_entity_poly.pdbx_strand_id
1 'polypeptide(L)'
;MNRTRLAAIAGHEARTQLRSPAFWVLLVILLAITSTLNPVAMIPSGEIEVGGERAFANSPHALAQSFAIGSFFAYTFFAALMAGFAVIRDDESGIGDLLHATPLTAGEHAVGKLSGVAAALGVALAVHLALALLFYEGPALFGTGSAAHGPFRAIAYLGAAALFALPGIAWTAAVAFAIGARSRRPMAVYAVPTVLFVYTILISWNFAPATLGAGWDRLLAILDPTAIRWLDRVLFRIDRGVAYWNTAAIEFDWTFVLNRLLALGIAGGAVVASIRRPSSARRRRREARDLRALLAAGPPPGARAPDNASFRPLADLAMTGRAPGLLAGTGTILRAEVGELFRQPALYLFSAFLMLVVAEVAGTEAGLFGSPVLLTAGGIAVRSLPVVTVLVCLYLLFVVVESMHRDSVTGFATLFHAAPVSDTAILLGKGLASTAVIAVLSGACVGAGLALLLLQNGGRIEIGPLLLVYGAVLAPTYLLWAAFVSAVMVVLRSRNGTIAIGLAALAGTAVLFVTGGLSWVTNWPLWGALRWTDMGTFPLNGRALLWNRAAALAVTLFLFLLSRALLVRTERDAAASATRLHRGRLMRASLRLVPFLLLPLLIQGFLAIGIRQGAEGEPEIARAADYFRRNVAAWSAVEPPRLARIDLRIDLEPAERRMALEGSYELENATAEPMARLPFTLGSSFGTVAWRIEGAAPEVEGRSGLDVLTLQRPLAPGETVRVDFAYEATYPRGFSRNGGGAGTFILPAGVLLSTHRGEFLPVPGFVAPASDVDATEGASLSPPPSPGSRAPSFETRVEVSVPSDYSVTSVGVQRREWSAAGRRHAVWESARPVAALSLMAGRWEIRREGDNAVYFHAGHAEKVDEILATLGAARARFSEWFHPYPWKELRLAEFPDLDTEATSYPTLISFSEGIGFLDAGEGPGGVVFSVTAHEVAHQWWGHLLPAAEGPGTGLLVEGLAHYSALLLHESELGAASRIAFACELERLYLEQRRASERPVLVAEEGRPGDEATLALKGAWVLWMLHGELGREAMLAGLRDLVGRHAESRIEATPEDLLSALAAQAKDPAALRSFAAPWLTQVVLPEFEVTGAAVERTAAGWRARATVRNVGTGQVTVEVAALGPGSDPAAEMAPGAGNPRLRTARLGPGRAETLEWSLDFRPARIEVDPGARVLQRNRERARADLDGEPILASLQVPAL
;
A
#
# COMPACT_ATOMS: atom_id res chain seq x y z
N MET A 1 -18.38 49.90 12.92
CA MET A 1 -18.70 48.68 13.71
C MET A 1 -18.28 48.94 15.15
N ASN A 2 -19.13 48.61 16.12
CA ASN A 2 -18.80 48.73 17.54
C ASN A 2 -17.89 47.58 17.98
N ARG A 3 -16.70 47.92 18.48
CA ARG A 3 -15.64 46.97 18.84
C ARG A 3 -16.03 46.04 20.00
N THR A 4 -16.78 46.55 20.99
CA THR A 4 -17.16 45.74 22.16
C THR A 4 -18.16 44.65 21.81
N ARG A 5 -19.15 44.96 20.96
CA ARG A 5 -20.13 43.98 20.48
C ARG A 5 -19.49 42.90 19.62
N LEU A 6 -18.56 43.30 18.74
CA LEU A 6 -17.82 42.35 17.91
C LEU A 6 -16.95 41.42 18.76
N ALA A 7 -16.21 41.95 19.74
CA ALA A 7 -15.42 41.17 20.67
C ALA A 7 -16.27 40.21 21.51
N ALA A 8 -17.47 40.63 21.92
CA ALA A 8 -18.39 39.77 22.67
C ALA A 8 -18.86 38.56 21.84
N ILE A 9 -19.26 38.79 20.57
CA ILE A 9 -19.69 37.71 19.67
C ILE A 9 -18.51 36.79 19.32
N ALA A 10 -17.36 37.37 18.98
CA ALA A 10 -16.16 36.60 18.68
C ALA A 10 -15.71 35.75 19.87
N GLY A 11 -15.70 36.32 21.08
CA GLY A 11 -15.36 35.59 22.30
C GLY A 11 -16.34 34.47 22.63
N HIS A 12 -17.65 34.70 22.42
CA HIS A 12 -18.66 33.66 22.60
C HIS A 12 -18.50 32.52 21.58
N GLU A 13 -18.34 32.85 20.30
CA GLU A 13 -18.16 31.85 19.25
C GLU A 13 -16.86 31.07 19.45
N ALA A 14 -15.74 31.73 19.75
CA ALA A 14 -14.47 31.07 20.04
C ALA A 14 -14.59 30.07 21.20
N ARG A 15 -15.21 30.46 22.33
CA ARG A 15 -15.46 29.55 23.46
C ARG A 15 -16.34 28.37 23.08
N THR A 16 -17.34 28.60 22.24
CA THR A 16 -18.25 27.54 21.77
C THR A 16 -17.50 26.55 20.89
N GLN A 17 -16.65 27.05 19.98
CA GLN A 17 -15.85 26.23 19.08
C GLN A 17 -14.75 25.46 19.82
N LEU A 18 -14.03 26.08 20.76
CA LEU A 18 -12.99 25.41 21.57
C LEU A 18 -13.55 24.31 22.47
N ARG A 19 -14.80 24.43 22.91
CA ARG A 19 -15.51 23.40 23.67
C ARG A 19 -16.25 22.39 22.77
N SER A 20 -16.24 22.63 21.46
CA SER A 20 -16.91 21.73 20.54
C SER A 20 -16.11 20.43 20.40
N PRO A 21 -16.79 19.28 20.25
CA PRO A 21 -16.08 18.03 20.03
C PRO A 21 -15.28 18.00 18.71
N ALA A 22 -15.77 18.71 17.68
CA ALA A 22 -15.09 18.84 16.41
C ALA A 22 -13.68 19.42 16.57
N PHE A 23 -13.50 20.41 17.46
CA PHE A 23 -12.19 20.98 17.75
C PHE A 23 -11.23 19.97 18.39
N TRP A 24 -11.69 19.20 19.38
CA TRP A 24 -10.85 18.19 20.04
C TRP A 24 -10.47 17.05 19.10
N VAL A 25 -11.39 16.60 18.24
CA VAL A 25 -11.07 15.60 17.21
C VAL A 25 -10.04 16.16 16.24
N LEU A 26 -10.17 17.41 15.80
CA LEU A 26 -9.15 18.07 14.98
C LEU A 26 -7.78 18.00 15.66
N LEU A 27 -7.67 18.29 16.96
CA LEU A 27 -6.40 18.17 17.68
C LEU A 27 -5.83 16.75 17.71
N VAL A 28 -6.67 15.72 17.86
CA VAL A 28 -6.25 14.31 17.81
C VAL A 28 -5.76 13.93 16.41
N ILE A 29 -6.44 14.38 15.36
CA ILE A 29 -6.00 14.15 13.97
C ILE A 29 -4.68 14.86 13.71
N LEU A 30 -4.51 16.10 14.21
CA LEU A 30 -3.25 16.83 14.09
C LEU A 30 -2.12 16.12 14.83
N LEU A 31 -2.37 15.59 16.03
CA LEU A 31 -1.42 14.74 16.76
C LEU A 31 -1.02 13.53 15.92
N ALA A 32 -2.00 12.78 15.42
CA ALA A 32 -1.76 11.59 14.60
C ALA A 32 -0.91 11.94 13.37
N ILE A 33 -1.38 12.87 12.53
CA ILE A 33 -0.68 13.28 11.30
C ILE A 33 0.74 13.76 11.61
N THR A 34 0.94 14.61 12.61
CA THR A 34 2.29 15.11 12.94
C THR A 34 3.21 14.01 13.45
N SER A 35 2.67 13.04 14.21
CA SER A 35 3.46 11.95 14.78
C SER A 35 3.80 10.84 13.78
N THR A 36 2.95 10.61 12.77
CA THR A 36 3.10 9.50 11.82
C THR A 36 3.68 9.93 10.48
N LEU A 37 3.45 11.18 10.07
CA LEU A 37 3.95 11.68 8.80
C LEU A 37 5.46 11.92 8.94
N ASN A 38 6.27 11.17 8.19
CA ASN A 38 7.69 11.43 8.10
C ASN A 38 7.91 12.56 7.08
N PRO A 39 8.25 13.78 7.53
CA PRO A 39 8.35 14.95 6.66
C PRO A 39 9.55 14.87 5.71
N VAL A 40 10.51 13.99 5.99
CA VAL A 40 11.72 13.75 5.18
C VAL A 40 11.44 12.80 4.03
N ALA A 41 10.62 11.77 4.25
CA ALA A 41 10.25 10.75 3.26
C ALA A 41 9.52 11.32 2.03
N MET A 42 9.10 12.58 2.09
CA MET A 42 8.33 13.25 1.05
C MET A 42 9.17 14.20 0.19
N ILE A 43 10.46 14.35 0.51
CA ILE A 43 11.44 15.03 -0.32
C ILE A 43 11.99 14.02 -1.33
N PRO A 44 12.08 14.37 -2.62
CA PRO A 44 12.74 13.56 -3.63
C PRO A 44 14.24 13.64 -3.44
N SER A 45 14.68 12.90 -2.44
CA SER A 45 16.02 12.40 -2.24
C SER A 45 15.78 10.91 -2.01
N GLY A 46 16.39 10.05 -2.83
CA GLY A 46 16.22 8.58 -2.74
C GLY A 46 16.25 8.10 -1.28
N GLU A 47 15.47 7.05 -0.98
CA GLU A 47 15.14 6.69 0.41
C GLU A 47 16.32 6.75 1.39
N ILE A 48 15.96 7.29 2.56
CA ILE A 48 16.74 8.10 3.50
C ILE A 48 17.70 7.30 4.36
N GLU A 49 17.99 6.05 4.02
CA GLU A 49 18.94 5.30 4.80
C GLU A 49 20.36 5.57 4.36
N VAL A 50 20.73 5.81 3.10
CA VAL A 50 22.17 5.69 2.74
C VAL A 50 23.09 6.82 3.13
N GLY A 51 23.67 6.75 4.33
CA GLY A 51 25.08 7.05 4.69
C GLY A 51 25.67 8.43 4.35
N GLY A 52 24.96 9.25 3.59
CA GLY A 52 25.23 10.64 3.29
C GLY A 52 24.46 11.55 4.24
N GLU A 53 24.65 12.85 4.08
CA GLU A 53 23.85 13.84 4.78
C GLU A 53 22.37 13.48 4.61
N ARG A 54 21.63 13.43 5.73
CA ARG A 54 20.20 13.11 5.75
C ARG A 54 19.40 14.40 5.71
N ALA A 55 18.29 14.40 4.97
CA ALA A 55 17.42 15.56 4.95
C ALA A 55 16.79 15.73 6.34
N PHE A 56 16.81 16.96 6.86
CA PHE A 56 16.37 17.24 8.21
C PHE A 56 14.85 17.31 8.28
N ALA A 57 14.27 16.62 9.26
CA ALA A 57 12.82 16.65 9.50
C ALA A 57 12.31 18.07 9.80
N ASN A 58 13.17 18.92 10.38
CA ASN A 58 12.91 20.32 10.67
C ASN A 58 13.43 21.29 9.59
N SER A 59 13.79 20.81 8.39
CA SER A 59 14.17 21.68 7.27
C SER A 59 12.98 22.52 6.78
N PRO A 60 13.20 23.73 6.23
CA PRO A 60 12.12 24.55 5.68
C PRO A 60 11.29 23.82 4.62
N HIS A 61 11.92 22.98 3.80
CA HIS A 61 11.28 22.21 2.73
C HIS A 61 10.36 21.11 3.28
N ALA A 62 10.86 20.30 4.22
CA ALA A 62 10.10 19.24 4.89
C ALA A 62 8.88 19.82 5.63
N LEU A 63 9.08 20.93 6.36
CA LEU A 63 8.02 21.63 7.07
C LEU A 63 6.97 22.23 6.11
N ALA A 64 7.40 22.85 5.01
CA ALA A 64 6.46 23.43 4.03
C ALA A 64 5.48 22.39 3.48
N GLN A 65 6.00 21.23 3.06
CA GLN A 65 5.18 20.12 2.56
C GLN A 65 4.26 19.54 3.65
N SER A 66 4.81 19.30 4.84
CA SER A 66 4.03 18.75 5.98
C SER A 66 2.86 19.64 6.37
N PHE A 67 3.09 20.96 6.46
CA PHE A 67 2.03 21.91 6.79
C PHE A 67 1.03 22.08 5.63
N ALA A 68 1.45 21.98 4.38
CA ALA A 68 0.54 22.02 3.23
C ALA A 68 -0.41 20.80 3.22
N ILE A 69 0.14 19.60 3.43
CA ILE A 69 -0.62 18.33 3.50
C ILE A 69 -1.51 18.30 4.75
N GLY A 70 -0.97 18.68 5.90
CA GLY A 70 -1.73 18.79 7.15
C GLY A 70 -2.88 19.81 7.05
N SER A 71 -2.67 20.94 6.38
CA SER A 71 -3.72 21.93 6.08
C SER A 71 -4.90 21.28 5.34
N PHE A 72 -4.58 20.48 4.32
CA PHE A 72 -5.56 19.85 3.48
C PHE A 72 -6.35 18.74 4.18
N PHE A 73 -5.65 17.73 4.70
CA PHE A 73 -6.28 16.53 5.27
C PHE A 73 -6.89 16.79 6.65
N ALA A 74 -6.29 17.65 7.46
CA ALA A 74 -6.80 17.94 8.81
C ALA A 74 -7.80 19.09 8.81
N TYR A 75 -7.48 20.24 8.19
CA TYR A 75 -8.30 21.44 8.41
C TYR A 75 -9.45 21.60 7.43
N THR A 76 -9.35 21.18 6.17
CA THR A 76 -10.40 21.43 5.15
C THR A 76 -11.81 21.06 5.65
N PHE A 77 -11.94 19.86 6.23
CA PHE A 77 -13.22 19.39 6.75
C PHE A 77 -13.69 20.18 7.99
N PHE A 78 -12.83 20.32 9.00
CA PHE A 78 -13.20 20.94 10.28
C PHE A 78 -13.38 22.45 10.18
N ALA A 79 -12.55 23.14 9.39
CA ALA A 79 -12.71 24.55 9.09
C ALA A 79 -14.05 24.81 8.39
N ALA A 80 -14.43 23.94 7.44
CA ALA A 80 -15.74 24.05 6.79
C ALA A 80 -16.89 23.85 7.77
N LEU A 81 -16.81 22.83 8.64
CA LEU A 81 -17.82 22.53 9.65
C LEU A 81 -17.96 23.69 10.65
N MET A 82 -16.87 24.09 11.29
CA MET A 82 -16.88 25.11 12.34
C MET A 82 -17.37 26.45 11.81
N ALA A 83 -16.94 26.84 10.61
CA ALA A 83 -17.30 28.11 10.01
C ALA A 83 -18.72 28.09 9.42
N GLY A 84 -19.07 27.07 8.63
CA GLY A 84 -20.38 27.01 7.97
C GLY A 84 -21.56 26.86 8.94
N PHE A 85 -21.36 26.18 10.08
CA PHE A 85 -22.41 26.05 11.11
C PHE A 85 -22.51 27.23 12.07
N ALA A 86 -21.54 28.14 12.11
CA ALA A 86 -21.50 29.23 13.09
C ALA A 86 -22.77 30.12 13.06
N VAL A 87 -23.32 30.35 11.87
CA VAL A 87 -24.56 31.11 11.66
C VAL A 87 -25.80 30.22 11.75
N ILE A 88 -25.73 29.00 11.22
CA ILE A 88 -26.86 28.05 11.22
C ILE A 88 -27.28 27.68 12.66
N ARG A 89 -26.31 27.55 13.57
CA ARG A 89 -26.54 27.24 14.99
C ARG A 89 -27.43 28.27 15.69
N ASP A 90 -27.32 29.55 15.31
CA ASP A 90 -28.15 30.62 15.90
C ASP A 90 -29.62 30.47 15.48
N ASP A 91 -29.89 29.99 14.27
CA ASP A 91 -31.25 29.69 13.80
C ASP A 91 -31.79 28.42 14.43
N GLU A 92 -30.99 27.34 14.46
CA GLU A 92 -31.37 26.04 15.03
C GLU A 92 -31.72 26.16 16.53
N SER A 93 -31.06 27.08 17.25
CA SER A 93 -31.33 27.35 18.66
C SER A 93 -32.50 28.32 18.90
N GLY A 94 -33.09 28.90 17.85
CA GLY A 94 -34.16 29.89 17.95
C GLY A 94 -33.72 31.26 18.48
N ILE A 95 -32.42 31.46 18.72
CA ILE A 95 -31.87 32.71 19.28
C ILE A 95 -31.64 33.77 18.19
N GLY A 96 -31.58 33.38 16.92
CA GLY A 96 -31.40 34.29 15.79
C GLY A 96 -32.40 35.45 15.78
N ASP A 97 -33.67 35.19 16.13
CA ASP A 97 -34.69 36.24 16.19
C ASP A 97 -34.48 37.24 17.32
N LEU A 98 -33.98 36.78 18.47
CA LEU A 98 -33.58 37.63 19.61
C LEU A 98 -32.38 38.49 19.25
N LEU A 99 -31.36 37.91 18.60
CA LEU A 99 -30.16 38.64 18.17
C LEU A 99 -30.49 39.75 17.18
N HIS A 100 -31.41 39.48 16.24
CA HIS A 100 -31.88 40.48 15.27
C HIS A 100 -32.80 41.55 15.86
N ALA A 101 -33.31 41.39 17.09
CA ALA A 101 -34.05 42.41 17.81
C ALA A 101 -33.13 43.40 18.56
N THR A 102 -31.83 43.09 18.67
CA THR A 102 -30.82 43.99 19.26
C THR A 102 -30.26 44.97 18.22
N PRO A 103 -29.56 46.06 18.62
CA PRO A 103 -28.91 46.98 17.67
C PRO A 103 -27.66 46.40 16.97
N LEU A 104 -27.54 45.07 16.89
CA LEU A 104 -26.48 44.33 16.23
C LEU A 104 -26.66 44.38 14.70
N THR A 105 -25.67 44.89 13.99
CA THR A 105 -25.70 44.91 12.51
C THR A 105 -25.32 43.54 11.93
N ALA A 106 -25.78 43.23 10.72
CA ALA A 106 -25.41 42.00 10.00
C ALA A 106 -23.88 41.88 9.79
N GLY A 107 -23.19 43.01 9.59
CA GLY A 107 -21.74 43.05 9.50
C GLY A 107 -21.04 42.70 10.81
N GLU A 108 -21.49 43.29 11.93
CA GLU A 108 -20.95 42.97 13.26
C GLU A 108 -21.17 41.51 13.65
N HIS A 109 -22.34 40.94 13.30
CA HIS A 109 -22.64 39.53 13.54
C HIS A 109 -21.75 38.60 12.70
N ALA A 110 -21.70 38.82 11.38
CA ALA A 110 -20.94 37.96 10.47
C ALA A 110 -19.43 37.99 10.75
N VAL A 111 -18.85 39.19 10.88
CA VAL A 111 -17.42 39.35 11.17
C VAL A 111 -17.11 38.83 12.58
N GLY A 112 -17.95 39.12 13.58
CA GLY A 112 -17.77 38.60 14.94
C GLY A 112 -17.75 37.07 14.99
N LYS A 113 -18.70 36.41 14.32
CA LYS A 113 -18.76 34.94 14.23
C LYS A 113 -17.51 34.37 13.55
N LEU A 114 -17.14 34.88 12.37
CA LEU A 114 -15.98 34.38 11.65
C LEU A 114 -14.68 34.64 12.41
N SER A 115 -14.52 35.79 13.07
CA SER A 115 -13.35 36.06 13.93
C SER A 115 -13.25 35.09 15.10
N GLY A 116 -14.38 34.69 15.70
CA GLY A 116 -14.39 33.67 16.74
C GLY A 116 -13.98 32.27 16.24
N VAL A 117 -14.45 31.88 15.05
CA VAL A 117 -14.04 30.64 14.39
C VAL A 117 -12.55 30.68 14.02
N ALA A 118 -12.08 31.79 13.45
CA ALA A 118 -10.67 31.99 13.11
C ALA A 118 -9.78 31.94 14.35
N ALA A 119 -10.22 32.49 15.49
CA ALA A 119 -9.50 32.37 16.75
C ALA A 119 -9.38 30.91 17.22
N ALA A 120 -10.47 30.13 17.14
CA ALA A 120 -10.42 28.70 17.50
C ALA A 120 -9.48 27.91 16.56
N LEU A 121 -9.58 28.11 15.24
CA LEU A 121 -8.68 27.48 14.27
C LEU A 121 -7.22 27.93 14.45
N GLY A 122 -6.99 29.18 14.84
CA GLY A 122 -5.67 29.70 15.21
C GLY A 122 -5.07 29.00 16.44
N VAL A 123 -5.90 28.70 17.45
CA VAL A 123 -5.45 27.85 18.58
C VAL A 123 -5.09 26.45 18.10
N ALA A 124 -5.90 25.83 17.23
CA ALA A 124 -5.54 24.52 16.66
C ALA A 124 -4.22 24.56 15.86
N LEU A 125 -3.98 25.63 15.09
CA LEU A 125 -2.72 25.82 14.38
C LEU A 125 -1.53 26.04 15.32
N ALA A 126 -1.73 26.74 16.45
CA ALA A 126 -0.71 26.88 17.48
C ALA A 126 -0.39 25.54 18.16
N VAL A 127 -1.40 24.70 18.41
CA VAL A 127 -1.17 23.34 18.91
C VAL A 127 -0.45 22.49 17.87
N HIS A 128 -0.81 22.56 16.59
CA HIS A 128 -0.11 21.86 15.51
C HIS A 128 1.36 22.27 15.42
N LEU A 129 1.66 23.56 15.55
CA LEU A 129 3.04 24.05 15.67
C LEU A 129 3.76 23.45 16.88
N ALA A 130 3.11 23.42 18.04
CA ALA A 130 3.69 22.82 19.25
C ALA A 130 3.94 21.31 19.09
N LEU A 131 3.04 20.60 18.40
CA LEU A 131 3.20 19.19 18.06
C LEU A 131 4.36 18.98 17.08
N ALA A 132 4.45 19.79 16.02
CA ALA A 132 5.58 19.73 15.08
C ALA A 132 6.91 19.97 15.80
N LEU A 133 6.96 20.94 16.71
CA LEU A 133 8.14 21.15 17.58
C LEU A 133 8.41 19.91 18.44
N LEU A 134 7.39 19.34 19.07
CA LEU A 134 7.54 18.16 19.93
C LEU A 134 8.04 16.93 19.16
N PHE A 135 7.50 16.64 17.97
CA PHE A 135 7.85 15.42 17.23
C PHE A 135 9.09 15.59 16.35
N TYR A 136 9.35 16.79 15.83
CA TYR A 136 10.50 17.01 14.93
C TYR A 136 11.75 17.52 15.65
N GLU A 137 11.62 18.17 16.82
CA GLU A 137 12.75 18.54 17.69
C GLU A 137 12.89 17.60 18.91
N GLY A 138 11.80 17.00 19.37
CA GLY A 138 11.79 16.14 20.56
C GLY A 138 12.75 14.95 20.52
N PRO A 139 12.99 14.27 19.39
CA PRO A 139 13.95 13.17 19.37
C PRO A 139 15.37 13.60 19.74
N ALA A 140 15.75 14.86 19.48
CA ALA A 140 17.00 15.46 19.95
C ALA A 140 16.95 15.85 21.45
N LEU A 141 15.76 16.17 21.98
CA LEU A 141 15.53 16.49 23.39
C LEU A 141 15.39 15.27 24.30
N PHE A 142 14.91 14.14 23.78
CA PHE A 142 14.60 12.92 24.53
C PHE A 142 15.52 11.73 24.20
N GLY A 143 16.36 11.82 23.17
CA GLY A 143 17.36 10.79 22.83
C GLY A 143 16.79 9.53 22.17
N THR A 144 15.63 9.62 21.51
CA THR A 144 14.86 8.46 21.03
C THR A 144 14.61 8.45 19.50
N GLY A 145 15.43 9.15 18.69
CA GLY A 145 15.14 9.39 17.26
C GLY A 145 16.00 8.65 16.24
N SER A 146 15.36 8.10 15.20
CA SER A 146 16.01 7.58 13.98
C SER A 146 16.19 8.62 12.86
N ALA A 147 15.47 9.76 12.90
CA ALA A 147 15.51 10.80 11.88
C ALA A 147 16.60 11.86 12.14
N ALA A 148 17.25 12.36 11.08
CA ALA A 148 18.21 13.44 11.20
C ALA A 148 17.53 14.79 11.46
N HIS A 149 18.13 15.58 12.34
CA HIS A 149 17.63 16.89 12.75
C HIS A 149 18.69 17.96 12.50
N GLY A 150 18.24 19.10 11.97
CA GLY A 150 19.06 20.28 11.75
C GLY A 150 19.01 21.25 12.93
N PRO A 151 19.74 22.37 12.86
CA PRO A 151 19.63 23.42 13.85
C PRO A 151 18.20 23.97 13.92
N PHE A 152 17.70 24.19 15.13
CA PHE A 152 16.36 24.73 15.36
C PHE A 152 16.19 26.11 14.71
N ARG A 153 15.18 26.25 13.83
CA ARG A 153 14.84 27.50 13.14
C ARG A 153 13.37 27.84 13.35
N ALA A 154 13.04 28.62 14.38
CA ALA A 154 11.66 29.04 14.66
C ALA A 154 10.95 29.67 13.45
N ILE A 155 11.69 30.41 12.62
CA ILE A 155 11.14 31.04 11.41
C ILE A 155 10.70 30.02 10.35
N ALA A 156 11.29 28.83 10.30
CA ALA A 156 10.90 27.78 9.36
C ALA A 156 9.53 27.20 9.72
N TYR A 157 9.29 26.93 11.00
CA TYR A 157 7.98 26.49 11.51
C TYR A 157 6.90 27.55 11.31
N LEU A 158 7.18 28.78 11.74
CA LEU A 158 6.23 29.89 11.59
C LEU A 158 5.96 30.20 10.12
N GLY A 159 6.98 30.16 9.27
CA GLY A 159 6.87 30.33 7.82
C GLY A 159 6.03 29.25 7.18
N ALA A 160 6.25 27.98 7.51
CA ALA A 160 5.46 26.85 7.01
C ALA A 160 3.97 27.00 7.40
N ALA A 161 3.69 27.29 8.67
CA ALA A 161 2.31 27.50 9.14
C ALA A 161 1.64 28.72 8.49
N ALA A 162 2.36 29.85 8.37
CA ALA A 162 1.80 31.09 7.85
C ALA A 162 1.60 31.08 6.33
N LEU A 163 2.51 30.45 5.57
CA LEU A 163 2.50 30.46 4.11
C LEU A 163 1.77 29.26 3.51
N PHE A 164 1.74 28.10 4.17
CA PHE A 164 1.14 26.89 3.61
C PHE A 164 -0.14 26.43 4.32
N ALA A 165 -0.23 26.58 5.64
CA ALA A 165 -1.45 26.16 6.36
C ALA A 165 -2.51 27.26 6.42
N LEU A 166 -2.16 28.44 6.94
CA LEU A 166 -3.10 29.51 7.25
C LEU A 166 -3.95 29.98 6.04
N PRO A 167 -3.39 30.17 4.81
CA PRO A 167 -4.17 30.62 3.67
C PRO A 167 -5.24 29.59 3.25
N GLY A 168 -4.91 28.29 3.26
CA GLY A 168 -5.85 27.21 2.95
C GLY A 168 -6.97 27.05 3.99
N ILE A 169 -6.62 27.19 5.28
CA ILE A 169 -7.59 27.23 6.38
C ILE A 169 -8.55 28.40 6.22
N ALA A 170 -8.01 29.59 5.95
CA ALA A 170 -8.78 30.81 5.76
C ALA A 170 -9.72 30.72 4.55
N TRP A 171 -9.21 30.22 3.42
CA TRP A 171 -9.99 29.96 2.21
C TRP A 171 -11.19 29.07 2.54
N THR A 172 -10.95 27.91 3.14
CA THR A 172 -11.99 26.92 3.38
C THR A 172 -13.03 27.41 4.39
N ALA A 173 -12.58 27.98 5.52
CA ALA A 173 -13.48 28.53 6.53
C ALA A 173 -14.38 29.62 5.95
N ALA A 174 -13.81 30.55 5.17
CA ALA A 174 -14.57 31.67 4.62
C ALA A 174 -15.59 31.24 3.56
N VAL A 175 -15.22 30.33 2.65
CA VAL A 175 -16.14 29.77 1.65
C VAL A 175 -17.29 29.02 2.32
N ALA A 176 -16.99 28.17 3.29
CA ALA A 176 -18.00 27.43 4.03
C ALA A 176 -18.92 28.34 4.85
N PHE A 177 -18.37 29.38 5.49
CA PHE A 177 -19.13 30.39 6.20
C PHE A 177 -20.11 31.10 5.26
N ALA A 178 -19.66 31.55 4.09
CA ALA A 178 -20.51 32.25 3.13
C ALA A 178 -21.63 31.35 2.59
N ILE A 179 -21.32 30.07 2.30
CA ILE A 179 -22.32 29.08 1.87
C ILE A 179 -23.32 28.80 2.99
N GLY A 180 -22.86 28.59 4.23
CA GLY A 180 -23.72 28.36 5.39
C GLY A 180 -24.64 29.55 5.68
N ALA A 181 -24.08 30.76 5.70
CA ALA A 181 -24.82 32.00 5.91
C ALA A 181 -25.89 32.25 4.83
N ARG A 182 -25.60 31.89 3.57
CA ARG A 182 -26.50 32.08 2.43
C ARG A 182 -27.56 31.00 2.31
N SER A 183 -27.16 29.73 2.40
CA SER A 183 -28.04 28.58 2.17
C SER A 183 -28.91 28.25 3.37
N ARG A 184 -28.43 28.52 4.59
CA ARG A 184 -29.04 28.08 5.86
C ARG A 184 -29.37 26.58 5.88
N ARG A 185 -28.60 25.79 5.12
CA ARG A 185 -28.78 24.34 4.99
C ARG A 185 -27.51 23.62 5.42
N PRO A 186 -27.54 22.82 6.51
CA PRO A 186 -26.43 21.98 6.96
C PRO A 186 -25.76 21.20 5.82
N MET A 187 -26.57 20.59 4.95
CA MET A 187 -26.07 19.78 3.83
C MET A 187 -25.28 20.55 2.77
N ALA A 188 -25.53 21.85 2.59
CA ALA A 188 -24.75 22.67 1.67
C ALA A 188 -23.35 22.97 2.23
N VAL A 189 -23.21 23.04 3.57
CA VAL A 189 -21.91 23.20 4.24
C VAL A 189 -21.09 21.91 4.12
N TYR A 190 -21.71 20.75 4.29
CA TYR A 190 -21.04 19.45 4.13
C TYR A 190 -20.53 19.19 2.70
N ALA A 191 -21.16 19.80 1.69
CA ALA A 191 -20.68 19.70 0.31
C ALA A 191 -19.35 20.42 0.06
N VAL A 192 -19.03 21.47 0.83
CA VAL A 192 -17.82 22.30 0.63
C VAL A 192 -16.53 21.50 0.69
N PRO A 193 -16.22 20.74 1.77
CA PRO A 193 -15.01 19.95 1.80
C PRO A 193 -15.00 18.91 0.68
N THR A 194 -16.14 18.29 0.35
CA THR A 194 -16.24 17.32 -0.77
C THR A 194 -15.84 17.94 -2.11
N VAL A 195 -16.36 19.12 -2.45
CA VAL A 195 -15.96 19.84 -3.68
C VAL A 195 -14.48 20.19 -3.65
N LEU A 196 -13.98 20.67 -2.52
CA LEU A 196 -12.57 21.04 -2.39
C LEU A 196 -11.65 19.83 -2.51
N PHE A 197 -12.00 18.68 -1.91
CA PHE A 197 -11.26 17.42 -2.06
C PHE A 197 -11.22 16.95 -3.52
N VAL A 198 -12.38 16.91 -4.20
CA VAL A 198 -12.47 16.57 -5.64
C VAL A 198 -11.60 17.49 -6.48
N TYR A 199 -11.73 18.80 -6.27
CA TYR A 199 -11.00 19.80 -7.05
C TYR A 199 -9.49 19.72 -6.82
N THR A 200 -9.05 19.62 -5.57
CA THR A 200 -7.62 19.61 -5.24
C THR A 200 -6.93 18.34 -5.72
N ILE A 201 -7.44 17.16 -5.35
CA ILE A 201 -6.79 15.89 -5.68
C ILE A 201 -6.78 15.71 -7.20
N LEU A 202 -7.94 15.78 -7.84
CA LEU A 202 -8.03 15.39 -9.25
C LEU A 202 -7.55 16.47 -10.19
N ILE A 203 -7.98 17.72 -9.97
CA ILE A 203 -7.74 18.79 -10.93
C ILE A 203 -6.47 19.56 -10.58
N SER A 204 -6.27 19.90 -9.31
CA SER A 204 -5.14 20.74 -8.91
C SER A 204 -3.84 19.96 -8.79
N TRP A 205 -3.83 18.76 -8.22
CA TRP A 205 -2.59 18.02 -7.97
C TRP A 205 -2.29 17.04 -9.10
N ASN A 206 -3.24 16.18 -9.44
CA ASN A 206 -2.98 15.03 -10.31
C ASN A 206 -3.23 15.29 -11.80
N PHE A 207 -4.11 16.24 -12.18
CA PHE A 207 -4.36 16.54 -13.58
C PHE A 207 -3.17 17.27 -14.22
N ALA A 208 -2.38 16.53 -14.99
CA ALA A 208 -1.26 17.06 -15.76
C ALA A 208 -0.95 16.18 -16.99
N PRO A 209 -1.87 16.03 -17.96
CA PRO A 209 -1.57 15.31 -19.18
C PRO A 209 -0.39 15.99 -19.90
N ALA A 210 0.45 15.20 -20.58
CA ALA A 210 1.63 15.71 -21.29
C ALA A 210 1.32 16.78 -22.36
N THR A 211 0.07 16.86 -22.80
CA THR A 211 -0.45 17.85 -23.75
C THR A 211 -0.89 19.18 -23.12
N LEU A 212 -0.91 19.28 -21.79
CA LEU A 212 -1.32 20.50 -21.10
C LEU A 212 -0.20 21.55 -21.21
N GLY A 213 -0.44 22.63 -21.94
CA GLY A 213 0.53 23.73 -22.06
C GLY A 213 0.85 24.39 -20.70
N ALA A 214 2.06 24.93 -20.57
CA ALA A 214 2.57 25.54 -19.33
C ALA A 214 1.67 26.64 -18.71
N GLY A 215 0.86 27.32 -19.52
CA GLY A 215 -0.10 28.31 -19.03
C GLY A 215 -1.21 27.71 -18.16
N TRP A 216 -1.73 26.54 -18.51
CA TRP A 216 -2.75 25.84 -17.73
C TRP A 216 -2.17 25.26 -16.43
N ASP A 217 -0.96 24.72 -16.49
CA ASP A 217 -0.25 24.22 -15.33
C ASP A 217 -0.04 25.32 -14.26
N ARG A 218 0.42 26.51 -14.70
CA ARG A 218 0.55 27.69 -13.82
C ARG A 218 -0.79 28.15 -13.28
N LEU A 219 -1.85 28.15 -14.10
CA LEU A 219 -3.19 28.52 -13.63
C LEU A 219 -3.67 27.57 -12.52
N LEU A 220 -3.49 26.27 -12.70
CA LEU A 220 -3.84 25.27 -11.68
C LEU A 220 -3.02 25.41 -10.40
N ALA A 221 -1.74 25.78 -10.52
CA ALA A 221 -0.91 26.11 -9.36
C ALA A 221 -1.41 27.37 -8.63
N ILE A 222 -1.90 28.39 -9.34
CA ILE A 222 -2.49 29.60 -8.75
C ILE A 222 -3.82 29.28 -8.04
N LEU A 223 -4.63 28.39 -8.62
CA LEU A 223 -5.94 28.03 -8.09
C LEU A 223 -5.88 26.93 -7.00
N ASP A 224 -4.69 26.44 -6.63
CA ASP A 224 -4.52 25.42 -5.59
C ASP A 224 -4.67 26.02 -4.17
N PRO A 225 -5.71 25.70 -3.37
CA PRO A 225 -5.87 26.24 -2.02
C PRO A 225 -4.74 25.85 -1.04
N THR A 226 -3.90 24.87 -1.38
CA THR A 226 -2.82 24.32 -0.53
C THR A 226 -1.42 24.71 -1.03
N ALA A 227 -1.28 24.95 -2.33
CA ALA A 227 -0.03 25.07 -3.10
C ALA A 227 0.87 23.81 -3.11
N ILE A 228 0.28 22.63 -2.91
CA ILE A 228 0.98 21.36 -3.11
C ILE A 228 1.40 21.20 -4.57
N ARG A 229 0.59 21.62 -5.54
CA ARG A 229 0.99 21.58 -6.97
C ARG A 229 2.26 22.41 -7.22
N TRP A 230 2.35 23.58 -6.58
CA TRP A 230 3.54 24.43 -6.72
C TRP A 230 4.78 23.77 -6.09
N LEU A 231 4.63 23.20 -4.89
CA LEU A 231 5.70 22.44 -4.24
C LEU A 231 6.19 21.29 -5.12
N ASP A 232 5.27 20.48 -5.65
CA ASP A 232 5.57 19.37 -6.56
C ASP A 232 6.30 19.85 -7.83
N ARG A 233 5.69 20.78 -8.57
CA ARG A 233 6.13 21.14 -9.93
C ARG A 233 7.38 22.01 -9.98
N VAL A 234 7.57 22.89 -8.99
CA VAL A 234 8.66 23.90 -9.00
C VAL A 234 9.79 23.51 -8.06
N LEU A 235 9.47 22.92 -6.91
CA LEU A 235 10.44 22.65 -5.86
C LEU A 235 10.93 21.21 -5.93
N PHE A 236 10.04 20.22 -5.88
CA PHE A 236 10.37 18.81 -5.69
C PHE A 236 10.62 18.02 -6.98
N ARG A 237 10.16 18.47 -8.14
CA ARG A 237 10.38 17.73 -9.40
C ARG A 237 11.85 17.39 -9.71
N ILE A 238 12.81 18.17 -9.19
CA ILE A 238 14.25 17.99 -9.43
C ILE A 238 14.93 17.72 -8.09
N ASP A 239 15.62 16.59 -7.94
CA ASP A 239 16.49 16.36 -6.78
C ASP A 239 17.68 17.32 -6.84
N ARG A 240 17.77 18.22 -5.85
CA ARG A 240 18.84 19.22 -5.70
C ARG A 240 19.89 18.79 -4.66
N GLY A 241 19.77 17.58 -4.12
CA GLY A 241 20.66 17.02 -3.12
C GLY A 241 20.35 17.47 -1.69
N VAL A 242 20.77 16.67 -0.72
CA VAL A 242 20.41 16.86 0.70
C VAL A 242 20.94 18.15 1.30
N ALA A 243 22.14 18.59 0.93
CA ALA A 243 22.69 19.86 1.38
C ALA A 243 21.78 21.05 1.01
N TYR A 244 21.17 21.02 -0.18
CA TYR A 244 20.19 22.01 -0.60
C TYR A 244 18.93 21.93 0.26
N TRP A 245 18.33 20.73 0.40
CA TRP A 245 17.11 20.53 1.17
C TRP A 245 17.24 20.98 2.63
N ASN A 246 18.43 20.79 3.22
CA ASN A 246 18.74 21.15 4.60
C ASN A 246 18.96 22.64 4.84
N THR A 247 19.66 23.31 3.93
CA THR A 247 20.21 24.66 4.21
C THR A 247 19.60 25.77 3.37
N ALA A 248 19.14 25.47 2.16
CA ALA A 248 18.64 26.47 1.23
C ALA A 248 17.33 27.11 1.73
N ALA A 249 17.15 28.37 1.36
CA ALA A 249 15.86 29.05 1.54
C ALA A 249 14.90 28.65 0.42
N ILE A 250 13.60 28.61 0.72
CA ILE A 250 12.58 28.45 -0.31
C ILE A 250 12.46 29.76 -1.06
N GLU A 251 12.76 29.74 -2.36
CA GLU A 251 12.56 30.86 -3.25
C GLU A 251 11.13 30.85 -3.79
N PHE A 252 10.38 31.93 -3.54
CA PHE A 252 9.00 32.07 -3.97
C PHE A 252 8.93 32.81 -5.29
N ASP A 253 8.31 32.20 -6.29
CA ASP A 253 8.02 32.86 -7.57
C ASP A 253 6.69 33.65 -7.51
N TRP A 254 6.40 34.37 -8.59
CA TRP A 254 5.16 35.16 -8.69
C TRP A 254 3.91 34.28 -8.69
N THR A 255 4.00 33.03 -9.16
CA THR A 255 2.89 32.05 -9.19
C THR A 255 2.44 31.76 -7.76
N PHE A 256 3.39 31.49 -6.86
CA PHE A 256 3.12 31.27 -5.44
C PHE A 256 2.53 32.51 -4.77
N VAL A 257 3.10 33.70 -5.01
CA VAL A 257 2.58 34.94 -4.41
C VAL A 257 1.13 35.19 -4.85
N LEU A 258 0.83 35.01 -6.14
CA LEU A 258 -0.51 35.18 -6.67
C LEU A 258 -1.49 34.15 -6.08
N ASN A 259 -1.06 32.91 -5.88
CA ASN A 259 -1.82 31.90 -5.17
C ASN A 259 -2.22 32.38 -3.76
N ARG A 260 -1.27 32.89 -2.98
CA ARG A 260 -1.53 33.36 -1.59
C ARG A 260 -2.42 34.59 -1.55
N LEU A 261 -2.23 35.53 -2.46
CA LEU A 261 -3.11 36.69 -2.60
C LEU A 261 -4.54 36.29 -3.01
N LEU A 262 -4.68 35.32 -3.90
CA LEU A 262 -5.99 34.79 -4.30
C LEU A 262 -6.70 34.12 -3.13
N ALA A 263 -6.00 33.29 -2.36
CA ALA A 263 -6.55 32.62 -1.18
C ALA A 263 -7.13 33.62 -0.17
N LEU A 264 -6.35 34.64 0.17
CA LEU A 264 -6.78 35.72 1.05
C LEU A 264 -7.88 36.58 0.42
N GLY A 265 -7.82 36.82 -0.88
CA GLY A 265 -8.83 37.56 -1.65
C GLY A 265 -10.19 36.88 -1.65
N ILE A 266 -10.23 35.55 -1.85
CA ILE A 266 -11.45 34.73 -1.76
C ILE A 266 -12.01 34.76 -0.34
N ALA A 267 -11.15 34.64 0.67
CA ALA A 267 -11.57 34.74 2.06
C ALA A 267 -12.22 36.11 2.37
N GLY A 268 -11.60 37.20 1.93
CA GLY A 268 -12.15 38.56 2.06
C GLY A 268 -13.46 38.75 1.28
N GLY A 269 -13.53 38.24 0.05
CA GLY A 269 -14.72 38.30 -0.80
C GLY A 269 -15.91 37.55 -0.20
N ALA A 270 -15.68 36.39 0.41
CA ALA A 270 -16.69 35.59 1.09
C ALA A 270 -17.27 36.31 2.33
N VAL A 271 -16.45 37.05 3.08
CA VAL A 271 -16.90 37.92 4.18
C VAL A 271 -17.82 39.01 3.64
N VAL A 272 -17.40 39.72 2.60
CA VAL A 272 -18.20 40.81 1.98
C VAL A 272 -19.53 40.26 1.45
N ALA A 273 -19.52 39.09 0.81
CA ALA A 273 -20.72 38.43 0.32
C ALA A 273 -21.72 38.08 1.45
N SER A 274 -21.21 37.68 2.61
CA SER A 274 -22.00 37.36 3.80
C SER A 274 -22.66 38.59 4.43
N ILE A 275 -22.03 39.77 4.30
CA ILE A 275 -22.54 41.06 4.83
C ILE A 275 -23.63 41.65 3.92
N ARG A 276 -23.50 41.51 2.59
CA ARG A 276 -24.33 42.23 1.59
C ARG A 276 -25.73 41.67 1.36
N ARG A 277 -26.10 40.50 1.91
CA ARG A 277 -27.45 39.91 1.75
C ARG A 277 -27.97 39.25 3.03
N PRO A 278 -28.54 40.01 4.00
CA PRO A 278 -29.27 39.42 5.12
C PRO A 278 -30.56 38.79 4.59
N SER A 279 -30.54 37.48 4.36
CA SER A 279 -31.70 36.68 3.93
C SER A 279 -32.89 36.77 4.90
N SER A 280 -32.63 37.04 6.18
CA SER A 280 -33.64 37.30 7.21
C SER A 280 -34.55 38.49 6.89
N ALA A 281 -34.02 39.55 6.27
CA ALA A 281 -34.80 40.73 5.89
C ALA A 281 -35.79 40.46 4.74
N ARG A 282 -35.47 39.52 3.81
CA ARG A 282 -36.35 39.15 2.69
C ARG A 282 -37.43 38.15 3.11
N ARG A 283 -37.09 37.15 3.93
CA ARG A 283 -38.08 36.20 4.48
C ARG A 283 -39.08 36.92 5.38
N ARG A 284 -38.61 37.80 6.28
CA ARG A 284 -39.50 38.65 7.11
C ARG A 284 -40.36 39.59 6.28
N ARG A 285 -39.83 40.20 5.21
CA ARG A 285 -40.66 41.03 4.30
C ARG A 285 -41.71 40.22 3.56
N ARG A 286 -41.45 38.95 3.24
CA ARG A 286 -42.41 38.07 2.57
C ARG A 286 -43.45 37.52 3.55
N GLU A 287 -43.03 36.97 4.69
CA GLU A 287 -43.94 36.49 5.74
C GLU A 287 -44.77 37.61 6.36
N ALA A 288 -44.19 38.79 6.62
CA ALA A 288 -44.98 39.93 7.07
C ALA A 288 -45.93 40.46 5.99
N ARG A 289 -45.59 40.29 4.70
CA ARG A 289 -46.47 40.65 3.58
C ARG A 289 -47.58 39.62 3.38
N ASP A 290 -47.29 38.34 3.52
CA ASP A 290 -48.25 37.24 3.43
C ASP A 290 -49.18 37.22 4.65
N LEU A 291 -48.65 37.46 5.86
CA LEU A 291 -49.44 37.61 7.08
C LEU A 291 -50.29 38.88 7.04
N ARG A 292 -49.75 40.01 6.55
CA ARG A 292 -50.56 41.21 6.30
C ARG A 292 -51.58 40.99 5.20
N ALA A 293 -51.27 40.22 4.16
CA ALA A 293 -52.24 39.87 3.11
C ALA A 293 -53.34 38.95 3.66
N LEU A 294 -53.01 37.99 4.52
CA LEU A 294 -53.96 37.12 5.22
C LEU A 294 -54.84 37.90 6.22
N LEU A 295 -54.25 38.81 6.99
CA LEU A 295 -54.97 39.67 7.93
C LEU A 295 -55.81 40.74 7.21
N ALA A 296 -55.35 41.25 6.07
CA ALA A 296 -56.08 42.22 5.24
C ALA A 296 -57.15 41.58 4.35
N ALA A 297 -57.02 40.30 4.00
CA ALA A 297 -58.05 39.55 3.28
C ALA A 297 -59.34 39.40 4.09
N GLY A 298 -59.27 39.57 5.41
CA GLY A 298 -60.39 39.35 6.32
C GLY A 298 -60.87 37.90 6.30
N PRO A 299 -61.64 37.46 7.31
CA PRO A 299 -62.34 36.18 7.22
C PRO A 299 -63.34 36.22 6.05
N PRO A 300 -63.50 35.13 5.27
CA PRO A 300 -64.44 35.11 4.16
C PRO A 300 -65.86 35.45 4.65
N PRO A 301 -66.67 36.18 3.85
CA PRO A 301 -68.02 36.58 4.24
C PRO A 301 -68.85 35.34 4.56
N GLY A 302 -69.29 35.20 5.82
CA GLY A 302 -70.03 34.03 6.30
C GLY A 302 -69.26 33.10 7.25
N ALA A 303 -67.98 33.34 7.51
CA ALA A 303 -67.25 32.64 8.57
C ALA A 303 -67.73 33.12 9.95
N ARG A 304 -68.77 32.49 10.48
CA ARG A 304 -69.12 32.59 11.91
C ARG A 304 -67.94 32.12 12.73
N ALA A 305 -67.58 32.87 13.77
CA ALA A 305 -66.76 32.33 14.85
C ALA A 305 -67.45 31.03 15.31
N PRO A 306 -66.74 29.88 15.35
CA PRO A 306 -67.36 28.67 15.85
C PRO A 306 -67.83 28.99 17.27
N ASP A 307 -69.13 28.86 17.51
CA ASP A 307 -69.63 28.82 18.87
C ASP A 307 -68.77 27.79 19.60
N ASN A 308 -68.31 28.15 20.80
CA ASN A 308 -67.57 27.25 21.70
C ASN A 308 -68.48 26.13 22.24
N ALA A 309 -69.33 25.57 21.39
CA ALA A 309 -70.28 24.52 21.65
C ALA A 309 -69.78 23.22 21.03
N SER A 310 -69.31 22.33 21.91
CA SER A 310 -69.07 20.90 21.69
C SER A 310 -68.22 20.52 20.47
N PHE A 311 -66.95 20.17 20.72
CA PHE A 311 -66.29 19.19 19.87
C PHE A 311 -67.19 17.95 19.79
N ARG A 312 -67.81 17.69 18.63
CA ARG A 312 -68.43 16.38 18.38
C ARG A 312 -67.31 15.34 18.52
N PRO A 313 -67.43 14.33 19.39
CA PRO A 313 -66.44 13.26 19.46
C PRO A 313 -66.27 12.64 18.07
N LEU A 314 -65.03 12.29 17.70
CA LEU A 314 -64.69 11.70 16.38
C LEU A 314 -65.57 10.49 16.01
N ALA A 315 -66.16 9.83 17.00
CA ALA A 315 -67.14 8.76 16.85
C ALA A 315 -68.42 9.18 16.11
N ASP A 316 -68.87 10.43 16.27
CA ASP A 316 -70.07 10.99 15.60
C ASP A 316 -69.86 11.18 14.09
N LEU A 317 -68.61 11.19 13.63
CA LEU A 317 -68.23 11.24 12.21
C LEU A 317 -68.02 9.82 11.63
N ALA A 318 -68.37 8.77 12.37
CA ALA A 318 -68.06 7.37 12.05
C ALA A 318 -66.56 7.13 11.75
N MET A 319 -65.67 7.98 12.28
CA MET A 319 -64.23 7.84 12.06
C MET A 319 -63.68 6.71 12.94
N THR A 320 -63.28 5.61 12.32
CA THR A 320 -62.53 4.54 13.00
C THR A 320 -61.03 4.78 12.89
N GLY A 321 -60.36 5.05 14.01
CA GLY A 321 -58.90 5.17 14.07
C GLY A 321 -58.24 3.85 14.47
N ARG A 322 -57.48 3.23 13.56
CA ARG A 322 -56.62 2.07 13.88
C ARG A 322 -55.17 2.51 13.83
N ALA A 323 -54.39 2.15 14.85
CA ALA A 323 -52.95 2.38 14.83
C ALA A 323 -52.34 1.70 13.59
N PRO A 324 -51.47 2.39 12.83
CA PRO A 324 -50.84 1.79 11.66
C PRO A 324 -50.03 0.55 12.07
N GLY A 325 -50.17 -0.53 11.31
CA GLY A 325 -49.38 -1.75 11.52
C GLY A 325 -47.88 -1.50 11.33
N LEU A 326 -47.03 -2.39 11.87
CA LEU A 326 -45.57 -2.26 11.82
C LEU A 326 -45.05 -1.98 10.40
N LEU A 327 -45.45 -2.79 9.43
CA LEU A 327 -45.01 -2.66 8.03
C LEU A 327 -45.47 -1.36 7.37
N ALA A 328 -46.73 -0.96 7.58
CA ALA A 328 -47.28 0.27 7.04
C ALA A 328 -46.60 1.51 7.65
N GLY A 329 -46.35 1.49 8.97
CA GLY A 329 -45.61 2.53 9.67
C GLY A 329 -44.16 2.62 9.19
N THR A 330 -43.45 1.50 9.12
CA THR A 330 -42.07 1.44 8.60
C THR A 330 -42.01 1.93 7.16
N GLY A 331 -42.90 1.46 6.28
CA GLY A 331 -42.93 1.85 4.87
C GLY A 331 -43.20 3.34 4.67
N THR A 332 -44.06 3.94 5.50
CA THR A 332 -44.35 5.38 5.45
C THR A 332 -43.12 6.21 5.83
N ILE A 333 -42.46 5.84 6.93
CA ILE A 333 -41.25 6.52 7.41
C ILE A 333 -40.10 6.32 6.43
N LEU A 334 -39.90 5.10 5.96
CA LEU A 334 -38.89 4.77 4.94
C LEU A 334 -39.08 5.63 3.69
N ARG A 335 -40.29 5.70 3.14
CA ARG A 335 -40.58 6.49 1.93
C ARG A 335 -40.33 7.99 2.15
N ALA A 336 -40.68 8.51 3.33
CA ALA A 336 -40.43 9.90 3.69
C ALA A 336 -38.93 10.19 3.79
N GLU A 337 -38.18 9.37 4.52
CA GLU A 337 -36.72 9.53 4.70
C GLU A 337 -35.96 9.35 3.39
N VAL A 338 -36.26 8.30 2.62
CA VAL A 338 -35.70 8.08 1.26
C VAL A 338 -36.01 9.27 0.37
N GLY A 339 -37.27 9.71 0.34
CA GLY A 339 -37.68 10.87 -0.47
C GLY A 339 -36.93 12.15 -0.12
N GLU A 340 -36.53 12.32 1.14
CA GLU A 340 -35.71 13.46 1.57
C GLU A 340 -34.23 13.25 1.21
N LEU A 341 -33.65 12.09 1.52
CA LEU A 341 -32.24 11.78 1.27
C LEU A 341 -31.88 11.84 -0.23
N PHE A 342 -32.73 11.30 -1.11
CA PHE A 342 -32.51 11.33 -2.57
C PHE A 342 -32.71 12.72 -3.20
N ARG A 343 -33.29 13.68 -2.48
CA ARG A 343 -33.39 15.08 -2.93
C ARG A 343 -32.16 15.90 -2.53
N GLN A 344 -31.27 15.36 -1.70
CA GLN A 344 -30.10 16.10 -1.23
C GLN A 344 -28.97 16.02 -2.27
N PRO A 345 -28.51 17.17 -2.83
CA PRO A 345 -27.41 17.19 -3.80
C PRO A 345 -26.10 16.60 -3.25
N ALA A 346 -25.91 16.64 -1.93
CA ALA A 346 -24.74 16.13 -1.25
C ALA A 346 -24.53 14.62 -1.49
N LEU A 347 -25.60 13.82 -1.61
CA LEU A 347 -25.49 12.37 -1.87
C LEU A 347 -24.83 12.11 -3.23
N TYR A 348 -25.31 12.78 -4.28
CA TYR A 348 -24.78 12.58 -5.64
C TYR A 348 -23.38 13.15 -5.81
N LEU A 349 -23.10 14.32 -5.21
CA LEU A 349 -21.75 14.89 -5.21
C LEU A 349 -20.76 13.96 -4.48
N PHE A 350 -21.16 13.42 -3.34
CA PHE A 350 -20.33 12.48 -2.59
C PHE A 350 -20.17 11.14 -3.32
N SER A 351 -21.21 10.68 -4.02
CA SER A 351 -21.12 9.49 -4.90
C SER A 351 -20.11 9.72 -6.02
N ALA A 352 -20.15 10.87 -6.70
CA ALA A 352 -19.16 11.23 -7.71
C ALA A 352 -17.75 11.33 -7.13
N PHE A 353 -17.59 11.94 -5.96
CA PHE A 353 -16.31 11.96 -5.24
C PHE A 353 -15.81 10.54 -4.95
N LEU A 354 -16.68 9.66 -4.49
CA LEU A 354 -16.33 8.27 -4.19
C LEU A 354 -15.91 7.50 -5.45
N MET A 355 -16.59 7.71 -6.57
CA MET A 355 -16.20 7.13 -7.87
C MET A 355 -14.78 7.56 -8.25
N LEU A 356 -14.45 8.83 -8.04
CA LEU A 356 -13.14 9.37 -8.36
C LEU A 356 -12.05 8.87 -7.42
N VAL A 357 -12.37 8.68 -6.13
CA VAL A 357 -11.46 8.03 -5.17
C VAL A 357 -11.17 6.60 -5.59
N VAL A 358 -12.17 5.83 -6.03
CA VAL A 358 -11.96 4.48 -6.55
C VAL A 358 -11.06 4.50 -7.79
N ALA A 359 -11.30 5.43 -8.72
CA ALA A 359 -10.47 5.61 -9.92
C ALA A 359 -9.02 5.99 -9.59
N GLU A 360 -8.81 6.93 -8.67
CA GLU A 360 -7.48 7.35 -8.23
C GLU A 360 -6.73 6.17 -7.57
N VAL A 361 -7.35 5.50 -6.58
CA VAL A 361 -6.68 4.43 -5.84
C VAL A 361 -6.37 3.23 -6.74
N ALA A 362 -7.26 2.89 -7.69
CA ALA A 362 -6.99 1.87 -8.69
C ALA A 362 -5.90 2.30 -9.67
N GLY A 363 -5.90 3.56 -10.12
CA GLY A 363 -4.92 4.08 -11.08
C GLY A 363 -3.50 4.24 -10.52
N THR A 364 -3.32 4.25 -9.20
CA THR A 364 -2.00 4.22 -8.55
C THR A 364 -1.38 2.82 -8.48
N GLU A 365 -2.04 1.81 -9.01
CA GLU A 365 -1.51 0.45 -9.05
C GLU A 365 -0.33 0.37 -10.03
N ALA A 366 0.85 0.13 -9.48
CA ALA A 366 2.07 -0.14 -10.22
C ALA A 366 2.58 -1.54 -9.87
N GLY A 367 3.00 -2.27 -10.89
CA GLY A 367 3.61 -3.59 -10.77
C GLY A 367 5.10 -3.47 -10.46
N LEU A 368 5.82 -4.57 -10.64
CA LEU A 368 7.27 -4.58 -10.54
C LEU A 368 7.88 -3.55 -11.50
N PHE A 369 8.98 -2.92 -11.09
CA PHE A 369 9.67 -1.87 -11.86
C PHE A 369 8.78 -0.66 -12.22
N GLY A 370 7.66 -0.45 -11.52
CA GLY A 370 6.73 0.63 -11.81
C GLY A 370 5.88 0.42 -13.07
N SER A 371 5.83 -0.80 -13.60
CA SER A 371 5.00 -1.18 -14.76
C SER A 371 3.51 -0.96 -14.52
N PRO A 372 2.73 -0.64 -15.56
CA PRO A 372 1.27 -0.62 -15.44
C PRO A 372 0.74 -2.05 -15.24
N VAL A 373 -0.29 -2.19 -14.41
CA VAL A 373 -0.93 -3.48 -14.09
C VAL A 373 -2.30 -3.56 -14.75
N LEU A 374 -2.65 -4.74 -15.25
CA LEU A 374 -4.00 -5.04 -15.71
C LEU A 374 -4.95 -5.05 -14.51
N LEU A 375 -5.86 -4.07 -14.44
CA LEU A 375 -6.79 -3.98 -13.31
C LEU A 375 -7.78 -5.16 -13.34
N THR A 376 -7.95 -5.80 -12.20
CA THR A 376 -8.98 -6.82 -11.99
C THR A 376 -10.12 -6.28 -11.14
N ALA A 377 -11.32 -6.80 -11.33
CA ALA A 377 -12.51 -6.35 -10.62
C ALA A 377 -12.37 -6.45 -9.09
N GLY A 378 -11.73 -7.51 -8.60
CA GLY A 378 -11.49 -7.69 -7.18
C GLY A 378 -10.28 -6.90 -6.67
N GLY A 379 -9.23 -6.74 -7.49
CA GLY A 379 -8.10 -5.85 -7.20
C GLY A 379 -8.56 -4.42 -6.93
N ILE A 380 -9.36 -3.84 -7.85
CA ILE A 380 -9.96 -2.50 -7.68
C ILE A 380 -10.72 -2.39 -6.35
N ALA A 381 -11.57 -3.39 -6.06
CA ALA A 381 -12.46 -3.35 -4.91
C ALA A 381 -11.73 -3.49 -3.58
N VAL A 382 -10.76 -4.40 -3.48
CA VAL A 382 -10.00 -4.65 -2.25
C VAL A 382 -9.01 -3.51 -1.99
N ARG A 383 -8.31 -3.01 -3.03
CA ARG A 383 -7.33 -1.93 -2.90
C ARG A 383 -7.95 -0.62 -2.40
N SER A 384 -9.11 -0.25 -2.94
CA SER A 384 -9.83 0.97 -2.55
C SER A 384 -10.66 0.83 -1.26
N LEU A 385 -10.83 -0.40 -0.74
CA LEU A 385 -11.69 -0.69 0.40
C LEU A 385 -11.41 0.17 1.64
N PRO A 386 -10.15 0.35 2.10
CA PRO A 386 -9.89 1.09 3.34
C PRO A 386 -10.39 2.53 3.25
N VAL A 387 -10.07 3.21 2.15
CA VAL A 387 -10.43 4.61 1.90
C VAL A 387 -11.95 4.74 1.73
N VAL A 388 -12.56 3.90 0.89
CA VAL A 388 -14.02 3.87 0.67
C VAL A 388 -14.76 3.64 1.99
N THR A 389 -14.27 2.73 2.82
CA THR A 389 -14.89 2.43 4.12
C THR A 389 -14.87 3.62 5.07
N VAL A 390 -13.72 4.30 5.22
CA VAL A 390 -13.59 5.52 6.05
C VAL A 390 -14.55 6.59 5.57
N LEU A 391 -14.52 6.90 4.27
CA LEU A 391 -15.29 7.98 3.68
C LEU A 391 -16.80 7.73 3.81
N VAL A 392 -17.26 6.52 3.51
CA VAL A 392 -18.68 6.16 3.65
C VAL A 392 -19.10 6.17 5.12
N CYS A 393 -18.27 5.69 6.06
CA CYS A 393 -18.59 5.78 7.49
C CYS A 393 -18.68 7.23 7.97
N LEU A 394 -17.76 8.10 7.53
CA LEU A 394 -17.85 9.54 7.82
C LEU A 394 -19.13 10.14 7.27
N TYR A 395 -19.50 9.86 6.02
CA TYR A 395 -20.74 10.36 5.42
C TYR A 395 -21.98 9.86 6.18
N LEU A 396 -22.04 8.55 6.47
CA LEU A 396 -23.13 7.94 7.23
C LEU A 396 -23.25 8.49 8.65
N LEU A 397 -22.14 8.83 9.30
CA LEU A 397 -22.16 9.48 10.62
C LEU A 397 -23.00 10.75 10.60
N PHE A 398 -22.83 11.60 9.57
CA PHE A 398 -23.60 12.84 9.45
C PHE A 398 -25.04 12.58 8.99
N VAL A 399 -25.24 11.71 8.00
CA VAL A 399 -26.58 11.42 7.45
C VAL A 399 -27.49 10.79 8.49
N VAL A 400 -27.01 9.80 9.24
CA VAL A 400 -27.79 9.12 10.27
C VAL A 400 -28.10 10.07 11.43
N VAL A 401 -27.12 10.86 11.89
CA VAL A 401 -27.34 11.87 12.93
C VAL A 401 -28.35 12.91 12.49
N GLU A 402 -28.25 13.41 11.26
CA GLU A 402 -29.20 14.38 10.72
C GLU A 402 -30.60 13.78 10.59
N SER A 403 -30.74 12.57 10.04
CA SER A 403 -32.04 11.89 9.93
C SER A 403 -32.69 11.69 11.30
N MET A 404 -31.92 11.38 12.34
CA MET A 404 -32.42 11.21 13.70
C MET A 404 -32.75 12.54 14.41
N HIS A 405 -32.16 13.67 13.98
CA HIS A 405 -32.32 14.97 14.64
C HIS A 405 -33.27 15.94 13.91
N ARG A 406 -33.48 15.74 12.59
CA ARG A 406 -34.26 16.63 11.72
C ARG A 406 -35.65 16.95 12.24
N ASP A 407 -36.30 15.95 12.84
CA ASP A 407 -37.65 16.09 13.39
C ASP A 407 -37.70 17.16 14.49
N SER A 408 -36.64 17.28 15.30
CA SER A 408 -36.53 18.30 16.35
C SER A 408 -36.26 19.70 15.79
N VAL A 409 -35.37 19.82 14.81
CA VAL A 409 -34.98 21.11 14.21
C VAL A 409 -36.14 21.74 13.41
N THR A 410 -36.97 20.92 12.78
CA THR A 410 -38.13 21.38 12.00
C THR A 410 -39.35 21.73 12.86
N GLY A 411 -39.29 21.49 14.17
CA GLY A 411 -40.43 21.65 15.09
C GLY A 411 -41.50 20.56 14.94
N PHE A 412 -41.26 19.54 14.11
CA PHE A 412 -42.21 18.44 13.87
C PHE A 412 -42.17 17.35 14.96
N ALA A 413 -41.12 17.31 15.77
CA ALA A 413 -40.89 16.26 16.76
C ALA A 413 -42.06 16.05 17.72
N THR A 414 -42.74 17.11 18.17
CA THR A 414 -43.88 16.99 19.10
C THR A 414 -45.06 16.23 18.47
N LEU A 415 -45.38 16.52 17.21
CA LEU A 415 -46.39 15.80 16.44
C LEU A 415 -45.96 14.36 16.16
N PHE A 416 -44.69 14.17 15.75
CA PHE A 416 -44.15 12.86 15.40
C PHE A 416 -44.08 11.92 16.61
N HIS A 417 -43.67 12.42 17.77
CA HIS A 417 -43.55 11.65 19.01
C HIS A 417 -44.91 11.26 19.61
N ALA A 418 -45.94 12.09 19.40
CA ALA A 418 -47.31 11.80 19.82
C ALA A 418 -48.05 10.82 18.88
N ALA A 419 -47.50 10.54 17.70
CA ALA A 419 -48.13 9.66 16.72
C ALA A 419 -48.23 8.20 17.24
N PRO A 420 -49.35 7.48 16.98
CA PRO A 420 -49.59 6.11 17.45
C PRO A 420 -48.81 5.05 16.62
N VAL A 421 -47.58 5.37 16.21
CA VAL A 421 -46.68 4.49 15.45
C VAL A 421 -45.77 3.76 16.43
N SER A 422 -45.40 2.50 16.18
CA SER A 422 -44.48 1.76 17.07
C SER A 422 -43.03 2.25 17.00
N ASP A 423 -42.26 2.14 18.10
CA ASP A 423 -40.83 2.52 18.12
C ASP A 423 -40.00 1.72 17.12
N THR A 424 -40.38 0.45 16.95
CA THR A 424 -39.76 -0.45 15.99
C THR A 424 -39.99 0.03 14.56
N ALA A 425 -41.19 0.55 14.25
CA ALA A 425 -41.46 1.09 12.93
C ALA A 425 -40.59 2.32 12.60
N ILE A 426 -40.37 3.19 13.59
CA ILE A 426 -39.52 4.39 13.43
C ILE A 426 -38.06 4.01 13.18
N LEU A 427 -37.48 3.20 14.07
CA LEU A 427 -36.07 2.81 13.96
C LEU A 427 -35.81 1.96 12.71
N LEU A 428 -36.70 1.02 12.37
CA LEU A 428 -36.57 0.25 11.12
C LEU A 428 -36.72 1.16 9.89
N GLY A 429 -37.67 2.10 9.90
CA GLY A 429 -37.88 3.01 8.77
C GLY A 429 -36.65 3.88 8.48
N LYS A 430 -36.09 4.51 9.52
CA LYS A 430 -34.86 5.32 9.40
C LYS A 430 -33.62 4.45 9.12
N GLY A 431 -33.53 3.26 9.72
CA GLY A 431 -32.46 2.30 9.46
C GLY A 431 -32.44 1.81 8.01
N LEU A 432 -33.59 1.38 7.48
CA LEU A 432 -33.73 0.96 6.07
C LEU A 432 -33.48 2.11 5.09
N ALA A 433 -33.83 3.35 5.46
CA ALA A 433 -33.49 4.53 4.66
C ALA A 433 -31.98 4.74 4.58
N SER A 434 -31.26 4.46 5.67
CA SER A 434 -29.78 4.47 5.69
C SER A 434 -29.21 3.36 4.80
N THR A 435 -29.84 2.18 4.78
CA THR A 435 -29.47 1.09 3.85
C THR A 435 -29.65 1.49 2.39
N ALA A 436 -30.67 2.28 2.04
CA ALA A 436 -30.84 2.80 0.69
C ALA A 436 -29.69 3.74 0.28
N VAL A 437 -29.21 4.58 1.20
CA VAL A 437 -28.01 5.42 0.97
C VAL A 437 -26.77 4.55 0.77
N ILE A 438 -26.58 3.53 1.61
CA ILE A 438 -25.47 2.57 1.47
C ILE A 438 -25.50 1.93 0.07
N ALA A 439 -26.68 1.49 -0.40
CA ALA A 439 -26.82 0.88 -1.72
C ALA A 439 -26.45 1.83 -2.88
N VAL A 440 -26.78 3.12 -2.77
CA VAL A 440 -26.38 4.14 -3.77
C VAL A 440 -24.87 4.33 -3.78
N LEU A 441 -24.24 4.44 -2.61
CA LEU A 441 -22.79 4.65 -2.50
C LEU A 441 -22.00 3.42 -2.96
N SER A 442 -22.41 2.22 -2.55
CA SER A 442 -21.84 0.97 -3.05
C SER A 442 -22.06 0.82 -4.56
N GLY A 443 -23.23 1.20 -5.08
CA GLY A 443 -23.52 1.22 -6.51
C GLY A 443 -22.63 2.19 -7.29
N ALA A 444 -22.28 3.34 -6.70
CA ALA A 444 -21.32 4.28 -7.29
C ALA A 444 -19.91 3.66 -7.37
N CYS A 445 -19.45 2.98 -6.31
CA CYS A 445 -18.17 2.25 -6.33
C CYS A 445 -18.14 1.14 -7.40
N VAL A 446 -19.21 0.35 -7.50
CA VAL A 446 -19.35 -0.69 -8.54
C VAL A 446 -19.33 -0.06 -9.93
N GLY A 447 -20.06 1.05 -10.12
CA GLY A 447 -20.08 1.79 -11.38
C GLY A 447 -18.71 2.35 -11.77
N ALA A 448 -17.94 2.85 -10.81
CA ALA A 448 -16.57 3.31 -11.04
C ALA A 448 -15.64 2.16 -11.44
N GLY A 449 -15.66 1.05 -10.71
CA GLY A 449 -14.87 -0.14 -11.06
C GLY A 449 -15.22 -0.68 -12.45
N LEU A 450 -16.52 -0.76 -12.77
CA LEU A 450 -16.96 -1.17 -14.10
C LEU A 450 -16.51 -0.19 -15.20
N ALA A 451 -16.54 1.12 -14.93
CA ALA A 451 -16.06 2.12 -15.88
C ALA A 451 -14.55 1.97 -16.14
N LEU A 452 -13.74 1.73 -15.12
CA LEU A 452 -12.30 1.48 -15.28
C LEU A 452 -12.03 0.24 -16.13
N LEU A 453 -12.71 -0.87 -15.83
CA LEU A 453 -12.57 -2.11 -16.60
C LEU A 453 -13.03 -1.97 -18.06
N LEU A 454 -14.02 -1.11 -18.33
CA LEU A 454 -14.48 -0.80 -19.69
C LEU A 454 -13.55 0.15 -20.45
N LEU A 455 -12.80 1.00 -19.74
CA LEU A 455 -11.85 1.94 -20.32
C LEU A 455 -10.48 1.30 -20.58
N GLN A 456 -10.13 0.25 -19.85
CA GLN A 456 -8.90 -0.51 -20.03
C GLN A 456 -9.00 -1.43 -21.26
N ASN A 457 -7.95 -1.47 -22.08
CA ASN A 457 -7.83 -2.42 -23.18
C ASN A 457 -7.33 -3.77 -22.65
N GLY A 458 -7.81 -4.89 -23.20
CA GLY A 458 -7.33 -6.25 -22.85
C GLY A 458 -7.92 -6.85 -21.56
N GLY A 459 -8.39 -6.04 -20.61
CA GLY A 459 -8.89 -6.49 -19.31
C GLY A 459 -10.23 -7.25 -19.34
N ARG A 460 -10.40 -8.22 -18.43
CA ARG A 460 -11.64 -9.00 -18.26
C ARG A 460 -12.67 -8.19 -17.47
N ILE A 461 -13.90 -8.11 -17.99
CA ILE A 461 -14.99 -7.39 -17.33
C ILE A 461 -15.79 -8.36 -16.45
N GLU A 462 -15.45 -8.42 -15.17
CA GLU A 462 -16.17 -9.20 -14.18
C GLU A 462 -16.88 -8.31 -13.16
N ILE A 463 -18.22 -8.31 -13.15
CA ILE A 463 -18.98 -7.52 -12.16
C ILE A 463 -19.12 -8.23 -10.80
N GLY A 464 -18.95 -9.56 -10.78
CA GLY A 464 -19.14 -10.40 -9.61
C GLY A 464 -18.30 -9.97 -8.40
N PRO A 465 -16.96 -9.83 -8.54
CA PRO A 465 -16.09 -9.37 -7.46
C PRO A 465 -16.46 -7.98 -6.92
N LEU A 466 -16.80 -7.03 -7.80
CA LEU A 466 -17.23 -5.69 -7.40
C LEU A 466 -18.49 -5.73 -6.53
N LEU A 467 -19.51 -6.50 -6.95
CA LEU A 467 -20.76 -6.67 -6.19
C LEU A 467 -20.54 -7.39 -4.86
N LEU A 468 -19.65 -8.40 -4.85
CA LEU A 468 -19.31 -9.13 -3.64
C LEU A 468 -18.66 -8.21 -2.61
N VAL A 469 -17.63 -7.46 -3.00
CA VAL A 469 -16.84 -6.63 -2.08
C VAL A 469 -17.61 -5.39 -1.64
N TYR A 470 -18.06 -4.55 -2.57
CA TYR A 470 -18.77 -3.30 -2.23
C TYR A 470 -20.18 -3.54 -1.68
N GLY A 471 -20.80 -4.68 -2.04
CA GLY A 471 -22.11 -5.09 -1.56
C GLY A 471 -22.03 -5.99 -0.33
N ALA A 472 -21.84 -7.28 -0.53
CA ALA A 472 -22.01 -8.29 0.52
C ALA A 472 -20.97 -8.20 1.65
N VAL A 473 -19.71 -7.89 1.33
CA VAL A 473 -18.62 -7.83 2.32
C VAL A 473 -18.67 -6.53 3.13
N LEU A 474 -18.91 -5.38 2.50
CA LEU A 474 -18.95 -4.08 3.18
C LEU A 474 -20.31 -3.72 3.80
N ALA A 475 -21.43 -4.26 3.31
CA ALA A 475 -22.74 -3.96 3.90
C ALA A 475 -22.81 -4.21 5.42
N PRO A 476 -22.30 -5.33 5.97
CA PRO A 476 -22.22 -5.53 7.42
C PRO A 476 -21.47 -4.42 8.17
N THR A 477 -20.38 -3.88 7.61
CA THR A 477 -19.65 -2.74 8.20
C THR A 477 -20.55 -1.52 8.31
N TYR A 478 -21.22 -1.16 7.21
CA TYR A 478 -22.02 0.06 7.16
C TYR A 478 -23.31 -0.03 7.97
N LEU A 479 -23.93 -1.23 8.01
CA LEU A 479 -25.09 -1.48 8.86
C LEU A 479 -24.72 -1.42 10.35
N LEU A 480 -23.59 -2.01 10.73
CA LEU A 480 -23.05 -1.92 12.09
C LEU A 480 -22.78 -0.47 12.47
N TRP A 481 -22.14 0.29 11.59
CA TRP A 481 -21.86 1.69 11.80
C TRP A 481 -23.13 2.53 11.96
N ALA A 482 -24.12 2.36 11.09
CA ALA A 482 -25.40 3.08 11.18
C ALA A 482 -26.16 2.74 12.48
N ALA A 483 -26.15 1.46 12.89
CA ALA A 483 -26.76 1.03 14.15
C ALA A 483 -26.01 1.59 15.37
N PHE A 484 -24.67 1.62 15.33
CA PHE A 484 -23.84 2.25 16.36
C PHE A 484 -24.15 3.74 16.51
N VAL A 485 -24.14 4.49 15.41
CA VAL A 485 -24.44 5.93 15.41
C VAL A 485 -25.86 6.19 15.92
N SER A 486 -26.83 5.38 15.51
CA SER A 486 -28.21 5.46 16.00
C SER A 486 -28.32 5.16 17.49
N ALA A 487 -27.62 4.14 17.99
CA ALA A 487 -27.59 3.78 19.41
C ALA A 487 -26.99 4.90 20.26
N VAL A 488 -25.86 5.46 19.84
CA VAL A 488 -25.22 6.60 20.51
C VAL A 488 -26.15 7.82 20.49
N MET A 489 -26.84 8.09 19.38
CA MET A 489 -27.79 9.20 19.28
C MET A 489 -28.99 9.03 20.22
N VAL A 490 -29.52 7.81 20.37
CA VAL A 490 -30.61 7.51 21.31
C VAL A 490 -30.15 7.68 22.76
N VAL A 491 -28.93 7.26 23.09
CA VAL A 491 -28.35 7.38 24.44
C VAL A 491 -28.04 8.83 24.80
N LEU A 492 -27.27 9.53 23.95
CA LEU A 492 -26.79 10.88 24.23
C LEU A 492 -27.84 11.95 23.97
N ARG A 493 -28.79 11.70 23.06
CA ARG A 493 -29.77 12.67 22.54
C ARG A 493 -29.11 14.02 22.22
N SER A 494 -27.93 13.97 21.62
CA SER A 494 -27.08 15.14 21.35
C SER A 494 -26.38 14.92 20.02
N ARG A 495 -26.71 15.75 19.02
CA ARG A 495 -26.07 15.74 17.69
C ARG A 495 -24.55 15.83 17.80
N ASN A 496 -24.04 16.81 18.55
CA ASN A 496 -22.61 17.04 18.67
C ASN A 496 -21.91 15.92 19.46
N GLY A 497 -22.56 15.41 20.51
CA GLY A 497 -22.02 14.29 21.29
C GLY A 497 -21.90 13.00 20.47
N THR A 498 -22.90 12.72 19.63
CA THR A 498 -22.86 11.54 18.75
C THR A 498 -21.78 11.66 17.70
N ILE A 499 -21.64 12.82 17.05
CA ILE A 499 -20.56 13.08 16.09
C ILE A 499 -19.19 12.92 16.77
N ALA A 500 -19.04 13.41 18.00
CA ALA A 500 -17.80 13.25 18.79
C ALA A 500 -17.40 11.79 18.98
N ILE A 501 -18.33 10.97 19.48
CA ILE A 501 -18.08 9.56 19.76
C ILE A 501 -17.84 8.79 18.46
N GLY A 502 -18.57 9.09 17.40
CA GLY A 502 -18.33 8.51 16.07
C GLY A 502 -16.91 8.80 15.58
N LEU A 503 -16.49 10.07 15.61
CA LEU A 503 -15.14 10.44 15.21
C LEU A 503 -14.06 9.81 16.10
N ALA A 504 -14.28 9.74 17.42
CA ALA A 504 -13.37 9.07 18.35
C ALA A 504 -13.27 7.57 18.09
N ALA A 505 -14.37 6.89 17.72
CA ALA A 505 -14.36 5.48 17.37
C ALA A 505 -13.55 5.21 16.08
N LEU A 506 -13.71 6.07 15.06
CA LEU A 506 -12.90 5.99 13.84
C LEU A 506 -11.41 6.26 14.12
N ALA A 507 -11.11 7.31 14.89
CA ALA A 507 -9.73 7.64 15.26
C ALA A 507 -9.07 6.53 16.10
N GLY A 508 -9.78 5.96 17.07
CA GLY A 508 -9.28 4.82 17.84
C GLY A 508 -9.03 3.58 16.98
N THR A 509 -9.90 3.33 15.99
CA THR A 509 -9.69 2.25 15.01
C THR A 509 -8.46 2.52 14.13
N ALA A 510 -8.22 3.77 13.75
CA ALA A 510 -7.03 4.19 13.00
C ALA A 510 -5.74 4.03 13.80
N VAL A 511 -5.75 4.38 15.09
CA VAL A 511 -4.60 4.12 15.98
C VAL A 511 -4.31 2.63 16.04
N LEU A 512 -5.32 1.78 16.20
CA LEU A 512 -5.13 0.31 16.18
C LEU A 512 -4.62 -0.20 14.84
N PHE A 513 -5.03 0.39 13.72
CA PHE A 513 -4.53 0.01 12.39
C PHE A 513 -3.05 0.37 12.23
N VAL A 514 -2.68 1.62 12.52
CA VAL A 514 -1.31 2.12 12.38
C VAL A 514 -0.35 1.40 13.33
N THR A 515 -0.81 1.02 14.52
CA THR A 515 0.01 0.28 15.52
C THR A 515 0.03 -1.23 15.30
N GLY A 516 -0.61 -1.77 14.26
CA GLY A 516 -0.71 -3.23 14.03
C GLY A 516 -1.59 -3.97 15.07
N GLY A 517 -2.38 -3.25 15.86
CA GLY A 517 -3.29 -3.77 16.88
C GLY A 517 -4.60 -4.36 16.35
N LEU A 518 -4.93 -4.19 15.06
CA LEU A 518 -6.13 -4.80 14.47
C LEU A 518 -6.01 -6.31 14.29
N SER A 519 -7.12 -7.01 14.46
CA SER A 519 -7.29 -8.44 14.21
C SER A 519 -8.69 -8.74 13.66
N TRP A 520 -8.96 -9.94 13.17
CA TRP A 520 -10.33 -10.32 12.75
C TRP A 520 -11.41 -10.13 13.83
N VAL A 521 -11.05 -10.03 15.11
CA VAL A 521 -11.99 -9.75 16.19
C VAL A 521 -12.38 -8.27 16.25
N THR A 522 -11.39 -7.38 16.11
CA THR A 522 -11.55 -5.92 16.30
C THR A 522 -11.70 -5.16 14.99
N ASN A 523 -11.32 -5.77 13.87
CA ASN A 523 -11.36 -5.18 12.54
C ASN A 523 -12.77 -5.22 11.95
N TRP A 524 -13.66 -4.41 12.54
CA TRP A 524 -14.99 -4.17 12.01
C TRP A 524 -14.99 -3.49 10.62
N PRO A 525 -14.03 -2.61 10.24
CA PRO A 525 -14.02 -1.99 8.91
C PRO A 525 -13.27 -2.78 7.83
N LEU A 526 -12.59 -3.88 8.17
CA LEU A 526 -11.74 -4.70 7.28
C LEU A 526 -10.49 -4.01 6.73
N TRP A 527 -9.90 -3.05 7.45
CA TRP A 527 -8.68 -2.38 7.01
C TRP A 527 -7.48 -3.34 6.98
N GLY A 528 -6.85 -3.47 5.82
CA GLY A 528 -5.69 -4.35 5.59
C GLY A 528 -5.96 -5.85 5.72
N ALA A 529 -7.23 -6.27 5.84
CA ALA A 529 -7.56 -7.68 6.16
C ALA A 529 -7.83 -8.56 4.92
N LEU A 530 -8.11 -7.96 3.77
CA LEU A 530 -8.48 -8.69 2.57
C LEU A 530 -7.30 -8.74 1.59
N ARG A 531 -7.07 -9.93 1.03
CA ARG A 531 -6.21 -10.16 -0.14
C ARG A 531 -7.06 -10.75 -1.25
N TRP A 532 -6.93 -10.24 -2.46
CA TRP A 532 -7.66 -10.71 -3.62
C TRP A 532 -6.75 -11.58 -4.49
N THR A 533 -7.33 -12.57 -5.15
CA THR A 533 -6.70 -13.34 -6.22
C THR A 533 -7.76 -13.73 -7.25
N ASP A 534 -7.42 -13.71 -8.53
CA ASP A 534 -8.35 -14.09 -9.60
C ASP A 534 -8.51 -15.62 -9.69
N MET A 535 -7.63 -16.36 -9.03
CA MET A 535 -7.67 -17.83 -8.91
C MET A 535 -8.65 -18.32 -7.82
N GLY A 536 -9.22 -17.42 -6.99
CA GLY A 536 -10.24 -17.81 -6.01
C GLY A 536 -10.73 -16.70 -5.08
N THR A 537 -11.95 -16.85 -4.56
CA THR A 537 -12.55 -15.84 -3.66
C THR A 537 -12.06 -15.98 -2.21
N PHE A 538 -11.18 -15.07 -1.78
CA PHE A 538 -10.60 -15.03 -0.43
C PHE A 538 -10.12 -16.41 0.08
N PRO A 539 -9.28 -17.14 -0.69
CA PRO A 539 -9.04 -18.56 -0.46
C PRO A 539 -8.35 -18.83 0.89
N LEU A 540 -7.52 -17.90 1.36
CA LEU A 540 -6.80 -17.99 2.62
C LEU A 540 -7.69 -17.72 3.84
N ASN A 541 -8.38 -16.56 3.85
CA ASN A 541 -9.06 -16.02 5.03
C ASN A 541 -10.60 -15.98 4.94
N GLY A 542 -11.22 -16.59 3.93
CA GLY A 542 -12.67 -16.52 3.70
C GLY A 542 -13.53 -16.97 4.89
N ARG A 543 -13.09 -17.97 5.67
CA ARG A 543 -13.78 -18.40 6.89
C ARG A 543 -13.73 -17.34 7.99
N ALA A 544 -12.57 -16.72 8.22
CA ALA A 544 -12.40 -15.65 9.20
C ALA A 544 -13.25 -14.43 8.81
N LEU A 545 -13.28 -14.09 7.51
CA LEU A 545 -14.14 -13.05 6.96
C LEU A 545 -15.61 -13.33 7.26
N LEU A 546 -16.14 -14.51 6.93
CA LEU A 546 -17.54 -14.86 7.17
C LEU A 546 -17.93 -14.71 8.65
N TRP A 547 -17.10 -15.20 9.57
CA TRP A 547 -17.37 -15.07 11.01
C TRP A 547 -17.28 -13.63 11.49
N ASN A 548 -16.34 -12.84 10.97
CA ASN A 548 -16.25 -11.42 11.27
C ASN A 548 -17.50 -10.66 10.76
N ARG A 549 -17.99 -10.95 9.55
CA ARG A 549 -19.24 -10.37 9.02
C ARG A 549 -20.46 -10.80 9.83
N ALA A 550 -20.52 -12.06 10.24
CA ALA A 550 -21.58 -12.57 11.12
C ALA A 550 -21.55 -11.88 12.50
N ALA A 551 -20.36 -11.67 13.07
CA ALA A 551 -20.19 -10.90 14.31
C ALA A 551 -20.69 -9.46 14.14
N ALA A 552 -20.34 -8.79 13.04
CA ALA A 552 -20.80 -7.42 12.75
C ALA A 552 -22.33 -7.33 12.65
N LEU A 553 -22.99 -8.29 11.99
CA LEU A 553 -24.45 -8.36 11.91
C LEU A 553 -25.10 -8.68 13.28
N ALA A 554 -24.49 -9.56 14.08
CA ALA A 554 -24.96 -9.86 15.42
C ALA A 554 -24.87 -8.63 16.35
N VAL A 555 -23.77 -7.87 16.28
CA VAL A 555 -23.63 -6.59 17.01
C VAL A 555 -24.63 -5.55 16.49
N THR A 556 -24.84 -5.46 15.17
CA THR A 556 -25.88 -4.60 14.57
C THR A 556 -27.25 -4.88 15.17
N LEU A 557 -27.65 -6.15 15.24
CA LEU A 557 -28.93 -6.57 15.82
C LEU A 557 -29.01 -6.19 17.30
N PHE A 558 -27.95 -6.45 18.07
CA PHE A 558 -27.88 -6.05 19.48
C PHE A 558 -28.05 -4.53 19.65
N LEU A 559 -27.32 -3.72 18.89
CA LEU A 559 -27.38 -2.26 18.96
C LEU A 559 -28.74 -1.72 18.54
N PHE A 560 -29.39 -2.33 17.54
CA PHE A 560 -30.76 -2.00 17.16
C PHE A 560 -31.75 -2.27 18.31
N LEU A 561 -31.67 -3.45 18.93
CA LEU A 561 -32.54 -3.82 20.05
C LEU A 561 -32.28 -2.96 21.30
N LEU A 562 -31.02 -2.59 21.54
CA LEU A 562 -30.62 -1.65 22.58
C LEU A 562 -31.22 -0.26 22.32
N SER A 563 -31.10 0.25 21.08
CA SER A 563 -31.70 1.52 20.66
C SER A 563 -33.21 1.51 20.88
N ARG A 564 -33.89 0.41 20.52
CA ARG A 564 -35.33 0.22 20.76
C ARG A 564 -35.68 0.23 22.24
N ALA A 565 -34.87 -0.41 23.09
CA ALA A 565 -35.12 -0.48 24.53
C ALA A 565 -34.92 0.88 25.23
N LEU A 566 -34.05 1.73 24.69
CA LEU A 566 -33.68 3.03 25.26
C LEU A 566 -34.38 4.22 24.61
N LEU A 567 -35.12 4.02 23.50
CA LEU A 567 -35.82 5.10 22.81
C LEU A 567 -36.89 5.71 23.73
N VAL A 568 -36.81 7.01 23.95
CA VAL A 568 -37.76 7.77 24.76
C VAL A 568 -38.36 8.89 23.91
N ARG A 569 -39.69 8.92 23.78
CA ARG A 569 -40.46 9.89 22.99
C ARG A 569 -40.91 11.14 23.74
N THR A 570 -40.23 11.49 24.82
CA THR A 570 -40.54 12.69 25.61
C THR A 570 -39.40 13.69 25.48
N GLU A 571 -39.72 14.98 25.38
CA GLU A 571 -38.71 16.04 25.43
C GLU A 571 -37.93 15.99 26.75
N ARG A 572 -36.69 16.51 26.73
CA ARG A 572 -35.88 16.60 27.95
C ARG A 572 -36.46 17.69 28.84
N ASP A 573 -37.23 17.29 29.84
CA ASP A 573 -37.62 18.18 30.91
C ASP A 573 -36.47 18.27 31.94
N ALA A 574 -35.78 19.41 31.97
CA ALA A 574 -34.65 19.65 32.85
C ALA A 574 -35.01 19.52 34.36
N ALA A 575 -36.28 19.74 34.72
CA ALA A 575 -36.77 19.60 36.09
C ALA A 575 -37.20 18.15 36.43
N ALA A 576 -37.66 17.38 35.46
CA ALA A 576 -38.09 15.98 35.65
C ALA A 576 -37.02 14.92 35.36
N SER A 577 -35.85 15.33 34.83
CA SER A 577 -34.77 14.42 34.39
C SER A 577 -34.10 13.62 35.52
N ALA A 578 -34.28 14.00 36.78
CA ALA A 578 -33.63 13.32 37.91
C ALA A 578 -34.38 12.09 38.45
N THR A 579 -35.66 11.87 38.10
CA THR A 579 -36.53 10.96 38.89
C THR A 579 -37.24 9.82 38.16
N ARG A 580 -37.07 9.61 36.84
CA ARG A 580 -37.85 8.55 36.14
C ARG A 580 -37.10 7.67 35.15
N LEU A 581 -35.89 7.24 35.47
CA LEU A 581 -35.39 5.95 34.98
C LEU A 581 -35.78 4.87 35.99
N HIS A 582 -36.89 4.17 35.77
CA HIS A 582 -37.26 3.01 36.60
C HIS A 582 -36.16 1.93 36.47
N ARG A 583 -35.25 1.86 37.45
CA ARG A 583 -34.15 0.86 37.52
C ARG A 583 -34.64 -0.57 37.20
N GLY A 584 -35.83 -0.95 37.67
CA GLY A 584 -36.43 -2.27 37.39
C GLY A 584 -36.95 -2.48 35.96
N ARG A 585 -37.22 -1.42 35.18
CA ARG A 585 -37.55 -1.53 33.74
C ARG A 585 -36.27 -1.67 32.92
N LEU A 586 -35.23 -0.92 33.28
CA LEU A 586 -33.90 -1.03 32.69
C LEU A 586 -33.29 -2.41 32.95
N MET A 587 -33.29 -2.89 34.19
CA MET A 587 -32.76 -4.22 34.54
C MET A 587 -33.46 -5.36 33.80
N ARG A 588 -34.80 -5.32 33.69
CA ARG A 588 -35.57 -6.30 32.88
C ARG A 588 -35.30 -6.19 31.39
N ALA A 589 -35.08 -4.98 30.87
CA ALA A 589 -34.67 -4.78 29.49
C ALA A 589 -33.25 -5.31 29.23
N SER A 590 -32.30 -5.04 30.13
CA SER A 590 -30.92 -5.52 30.07
C SER A 590 -30.87 -7.05 30.09
N LEU A 591 -31.61 -7.72 30.97
CA LEU A 591 -31.67 -9.18 31.03
C LEU A 591 -32.22 -9.80 29.72
N ARG A 592 -33.20 -9.15 29.08
CA ARG A 592 -33.74 -9.60 27.77
C ARG A 592 -32.75 -9.41 26.61
N LEU A 593 -31.76 -8.52 26.76
CA LEU A 593 -30.74 -8.26 25.75
C LEU A 593 -29.52 -9.19 25.89
N VAL A 594 -29.35 -9.89 27.01
CA VAL A 594 -28.20 -10.77 27.28
C VAL A 594 -27.96 -11.80 26.16
N PRO A 595 -28.96 -12.56 25.66
CA PRO A 595 -28.71 -13.53 24.59
C PRO A 595 -28.16 -12.89 23.30
N PHE A 596 -28.61 -11.67 22.99
CA PHE A 596 -28.16 -10.92 21.82
C PHE A 596 -26.76 -10.31 21.99
N LEU A 597 -26.31 -10.11 23.23
CA LEU A 597 -24.94 -9.73 23.53
C LEU A 597 -23.99 -10.94 23.57
N LEU A 598 -24.46 -12.10 24.07
CA LEU A 598 -23.65 -13.32 24.13
C LEU A 598 -23.31 -13.85 22.73
N LEU A 599 -24.23 -13.77 21.77
CA LEU A 599 -23.99 -14.23 20.41
C LEU A 599 -22.73 -13.62 19.75
N PRO A 600 -22.57 -12.29 19.63
CA PRO A 600 -21.37 -11.72 19.05
C PRO A 600 -20.11 -12.02 19.87
N LEU A 601 -20.20 -12.12 21.21
CA LEU A 601 -19.05 -12.49 22.06
C LEU A 601 -18.58 -13.93 21.80
N LEU A 602 -19.50 -14.87 21.58
CA LEU A 602 -19.16 -16.26 21.22
C LEU A 602 -18.48 -16.33 19.85
N ILE A 603 -19.00 -15.59 18.86
CA ILE A 603 -18.38 -15.53 17.52
C ILE A 603 -16.99 -14.90 17.59
N GLN A 604 -16.82 -13.83 18.36
CA GLN A 604 -15.52 -13.19 18.59
C GLN A 604 -14.55 -14.12 19.34
N GLY A 605 -15.03 -14.89 20.31
CA GLY A 605 -14.25 -15.91 21.00
C GLY A 605 -13.76 -17.00 20.05
N PHE A 606 -14.62 -17.46 19.13
CA PHE A 606 -14.23 -18.41 18.08
C PHE A 606 -13.14 -17.82 17.15
N LEU A 607 -13.30 -16.56 16.72
CA LEU A 607 -12.28 -15.86 15.93
C LEU A 607 -10.95 -15.75 16.68
N ALA A 608 -10.98 -15.38 17.96
CA ALA A 608 -9.79 -15.27 18.81
C ALA A 608 -9.07 -16.62 18.96
N ILE A 609 -9.82 -17.72 19.12
CA ILE A 609 -9.25 -19.07 19.14
C ILE A 609 -8.61 -19.42 17.79
N GLY A 610 -9.29 -19.11 16.67
CA GLY A 610 -8.76 -19.35 15.33
C GLY A 610 -7.47 -18.57 15.06
N ILE A 611 -7.38 -17.31 15.47
CA ILE A 611 -6.15 -16.49 15.38
C ILE A 611 -5.05 -17.09 16.26
N ARG A 612 -5.37 -17.49 17.49
CA ARG A 612 -4.40 -18.09 18.41
C ARG A 612 -3.81 -19.40 17.87
N GLN A 613 -4.54 -20.11 17.02
CA GLN A 613 -4.10 -21.33 16.34
C GLN A 613 -3.34 -21.06 15.02
N GLY A 614 -3.32 -19.82 14.54
CA GLY A 614 -2.64 -19.43 13.31
C GLY A 614 -1.14 -19.18 13.50
N ALA A 615 -0.43 -18.98 12.39
CA ALA A 615 1.02 -18.72 12.38
C ALA A 615 1.42 -17.47 13.18
N GLU A 616 0.55 -16.46 13.24
CA GLU A 616 0.75 -15.22 13.99
C GLU A 616 0.21 -15.29 15.44
N GLY A 617 -0.17 -16.50 15.90
CA GLY A 617 -0.72 -16.72 17.22
C GLY A 617 0.36 -16.76 18.31
N GLU A 618 0.05 -16.26 19.51
CA GLU A 618 0.94 -16.28 20.67
C GLU A 618 1.62 -17.65 20.96
N PRO A 619 0.93 -18.81 20.86
CA PRO A 619 1.57 -20.12 21.05
C PRO A 619 2.64 -20.43 20.00
N GLU A 620 2.44 -20.02 18.75
CA GLU A 620 3.40 -20.29 17.67
C GLU A 620 4.63 -19.38 17.79
N ILE A 621 4.40 -18.11 18.13
CA ILE A 621 5.46 -17.15 18.46
C ILE A 621 6.32 -17.69 19.61
N ALA A 622 5.69 -18.17 20.68
CA ALA A 622 6.37 -18.74 21.81
C ALA A 622 7.13 -20.02 21.43
N ARG A 623 6.56 -20.88 20.58
CA ARG A 623 7.21 -22.09 20.07
C ARG A 623 8.46 -21.76 19.25
N ALA A 624 8.39 -20.78 18.36
CA ALA A 624 9.53 -20.36 17.54
C ALA A 624 10.66 -19.77 18.40
N ALA A 625 10.32 -18.93 19.39
CA ALA A 625 11.28 -18.41 20.36
C ALA A 625 11.90 -19.51 21.23
N ASP A 626 11.10 -20.50 21.66
CA ASP A 626 11.58 -21.66 22.42
C ASP A 626 12.46 -22.59 21.59
N TYR A 627 12.10 -22.83 20.33
CA TYR A 627 12.90 -23.58 19.36
C TYR A 627 14.31 -23.02 19.28
N PHE A 628 14.44 -21.71 19.03
CA PHE A 628 15.74 -21.05 18.93
C PHE A 628 16.52 -21.14 20.25
N ARG A 629 15.91 -20.69 21.36
CA ARG A 629 16.58 -20.64 22.67
C ARG A 629 17.08 -22.00 23.15
N ARG A 630 16.33 -23.08 22.91
CA ARG A 630 16.67 -24.44 23.39
C ARG A 630 17.69 -25.17 22.52
N ASN A 631 17.82 -24.77 21.25
CA ASN A 631 18.59 -25.53 20.27
C ASN A 631 19.85 -24.82 19.79
N VAL A 632 19.87 -23.48 19.75
CA VAL A 632 21.00 -22.70 19.20
C VAL A 632 22.35 -23.09 19.81
N ALA A 633 22.46 -23.11 21.15
CA ALA A 633 23.72 -23.39 21.83
C ALA A 633 24.25 -24.82 21.63
N ALA A 634 23.35 -25.78 21.33
CA ALA A 634 23.70 -27.18 21.19
C ALA A 634 23.97 -27.60 19.74
N TRP A 635 23.33 -26.93 18.77
CA TRP A 635 23.27 -27.41 17.39
C TRP A 635 23.79 -26.42 16.34
N SER A 636 24.08 -25.16 16.70
CA SER A 636 24.57 -24.17 15.72
C SER A 636 25.94 -24.51 15.12
N ALA A 637 26.76 -25.28 15.85
CA ALA A 637 28.09 -25.71 15.42
C ALA A 637 28.12 -27.16 14.89
N VAL A 638 26.96 -27.83 14.85
CA VAL A 638 26.88 -29.23 14.42
C VAL A 638 26.54 -29.26 12.94
N GLU A 639 27.45 -29.80 12.14
CA GLU A 639 27.22 -29.99 10.71
C GLU A 639 26.13 -31.06 10.48
N PRO A 640 25.08 -30.76 9.71
CA PRO A 640 24.00 -31.71 9.46
C PRO A 640 24.47 -32.86 8.54
N PRO A 641 23.81 -34.03 8.59
CA PRO A 641 24.11 -35.09 7.65
C PRO A 641 23.77 -34.63 6.22
N ARG A 642 24.60 -35.00 5.25
CA ARG A 642 24.40 -34.64 3.85
C ARG A 642 23.23 -35.43 3.28
N LEU A 643 22.30 -34.74 2.62
CA LEU A 643 21.20 -35.37 1.93
C LEU A 643 21.65 -35.90 0.57
N ALA A 644 21.60 -37.22 0.36
CA ALA A 644 21.99 -37.85 -0.90
C ALA A 644 20.78 -38.09 -1.81
N ARG A 645 19.68 -38.59 -1.25
CA ARG A 645 18.45 -38.90 -1.99
C ARG A 645 17.19 -38.70 -1.17
N ILE A 646 16.12 -38.29 -1.85
CA ILE A 646 14.77 -38.19 -1.33
C ILE A 646 13.81 -39.03 -2.20
N ASP A 647 12.97 -39.86 -1.57
CA ASP A 647 11.79 -40.47 -2.20
C ASP A 647 10.54 -40.03 -1.45
N LEU A 648 9.56 -39.44 -2.14
CA LEU A 648 8.35 -38.90 -1.55
C LEU A 648 7.11 -39.48 -2.21
N ARG A 649 6.11 -39.76 -1.38
CA ARG A 649 4.73 -40.00 -1.78
C ARG A 649 3.82 -39.02 -1.06
N ILE A 650 3.13 -38.19 -1.83
CA ILE A 650 2.34 -37.06 -1.33
C ILE A 650 0.90 -37.22 -1.82
N ASP A 651 -0.04 -37.18 -0.89
CA ASP A 651 -1.47 -37.14 -1.18
C ASP A 651 -2.05 -35.78 -0.75
N LEU A 652 -2.53 -35.01 -1.72
CA LEU A 652 -3.01 -33.63 -1.51
C LEU A 652 -4.54 -33.56 -1.54
N GLU A 653 -5.13 -32.86 -0.58
CA GLU A 653 -6.55 -32.53 -0.56
C GLU A 653 -6.74 -31.00 -0.43
N PRO A 654 -6.68 -30.25 -1.55
CA PRO A 654 -6.74 -28.79 -1.55
C PRO A 654 -8.02 -28.21 -0.93
N ALA A 655 -9.15 -28.89 -1.09
CA ALA A 655 -10.43 -28.46 -0.52
C ALA A 655 -10.42 -28.46 1.01
N GLU A 656 -9.72 -29.42 1.62
CA GLU A 656 -9.57 -29.55 3.07
C GLU A 656 -8.32 -28.86 3.60
N ARG A 657 -7.46 -28.31 2.72
CA ARG A 657 -6.13 -27.76 3.03
C ARG A 657 -5.16 -28.79 3.62
N ARG A 658 -5.34 -30.07 3.29
CA ARG A 658 -4.62 -31.19 3.93
C ARG A 658 -3.61 -31.83 2.98
N MET A 659 -2.57 -32.41 3.60
CA MET A 659 -1.57 -33.24 2.95
C MET A 659 -1.27 -34.44 3.83
N ALA A 660 -1.19 -35.63 3.24
CA ALA A 660 -0.53 -36.79 3.83
C ALA A 660 0.78 -37.03 3.08
N LEU A 661 1.87 -37.19 3.80
CA LEU A 661 3.20 -37.37 3.24
C LEU A 661 3.87 -38.59 3.86
N GLU A 662 4.38 -39.46 2.99
CA GLU A 662 5.31 -40.53 3.32
C GLU A 662 6.61 -40.28 2.55
N GLY A 663 7.74 -40.31 3.23
CA GLY A 663 9.04 -40.00 2.64
C GLY A 663 10.16 -40.87 3.18
N SER A 664 11.25 -40.94 2.42
CA SER A 664 12.50 -41.55 2.84
C SER A 664 13.69 -40.71 2.41
N TYR A 665 14.61 -40.48 3.34
CA TYR A 665 15.91 -39.88 3.10
C TYR A 665 17.01 -40.92 3.09
N GLU A 666 17.94 -40.77 2.16
CA GLU A 666 19.27 -41.37 2.23
C GLU A 666 20.25 -40.28 2.67
N LEU A 667 20.81 -40.45 3.86
CA LEU A 667 21.68 -39.48 4.52
C LEU A 667 23.11 -40.01 4.60
N GLU A 668 24.09 -39.16 4.34
CA GLU A 668 25.52 -39.47 4.38
C GLU A 668 26.20 -38.68 5.49
N ASN A 669 27.08 -39.32 6.27
CA ASN A 669 27.98 -38.59 7.16
C ASN A 669 29.16 -38.01 6.37
N ALA A 670 29.07 -36.74 5.99
CA ALA A 670 30.15 -36.03 5.29
C ALA A 670 31.26 -35.51 6.23
N THR A 671 31.12 -35.66 7.55
CA THR A 671 32.05 -35.14 8.54
C THR A 671 33.19 -36.12 8.84
N ALA A 672 34.27 -35.62 9.46
CA ALA A 672 35.39 -36.47 9.89
C ALA A 672 35.11 -37.28 11.17
N GLU A 673 34.02 -37.01 11.88
CA GLU A 673 33.67 -37.63 13.15
C GLU A 673 32.46 -38.56 13.02
N PRO A 674 32.37 -39.66 13.79
CA PRO A 674 31.17 -40.50 13.77
C PRO A 674 29.93 -39.77 14.31
N MET A 675 28.81 -39.84 13.58
CA MET A 675 27.55 -39.21 13.98
C MET A 675 26.65 -40.20 14.73
N ALA A 676 26.32 -39.93 15.99
CA ALA A 676 25.40 -40.77 16.78
C ALA A 676 23.95 -40.25 16.80
N ARG A 677 23.74 -38.96 16.47
CA ARG A 677 22.46 -38.26 16.59
C ARG A 677 22.18 -37.49 15.30
N LEU A 678 20.95 -37.58 14.82
CA LEU A 678 20.48 -36.93 13.61
C LEU A 678 19.37 -35.92 13.98
N PRO A 679 19.67 -34.61 14.02
CA PRO A 679 18.67 -33.58 14.27
C PRO A 679 17.83 -33.31 13.00
N PHE A 680 16.53 -33.09 13.16
CA PHE A 680 15.60 -32.68 12.11
C PHE A 680 14.73 -31.51 12.56
N THR A 681 14.79 -30.40 11.84
CA THR A 681 13.91 -29.25 12.04
C THR A 681 12.54 -29.50 11.41
N LEU A 682 11.48 -29.26 12.19
CA LEU A 682 10.10 -29.50 11.81
C LEU A 682 9.32 -28.19 11.73
N GLY A 683 8.59 -28.00 10.62
CA GLY A 683 7.68 -26.87 10.46
C GLY A 683 6.51 -26.91 11.45
N SER A 684 5.94 -25.74 11.72
CA SER A 684 4.82 -25.55 12.66
C SER A 684 3.52 -26.26 12.24
N SER A 685 3.37 -26.51 10.94
CA SER A 685 2.18 -27.12 10.35
C SER A 685 2.25 -28.65 10.27
N PHE A 686 3.33 -29.26 10.76
CA PHE A 686 3.51 -30.71 10.80
C PHE A 686 2.62 -31.32 11.89
N GLY A 687 1.99 -32.45 11.59
CA GLY A 687 1.41 -33.33 12.59
C GLY A 687 2.50 -34.05 13.38
N THR A 688 2.12 -35.07 14.14
CA THR A 688 3.10 -35.99 14.73
C THR A 688 3.85 -36.72 13.62
N VAL A 689 5.18 -36.58 13.59
CA VAL A 689 6.03 -37.27 12.62
C VAL A 689 6.38 -38.65 13.13
N ALA A 690 6.08 -39.68 12.34
CA ALA A 690 6.49 -41.04 12.61
C ALA A 690 7.83 -41.32 11.92
N TRP A 691 8.87 -41.66 12.69
CA TRP A 691 10.23 -41.91 12.19
C TRP A 691 10.56 -43.41 12.16
N ARG A 692 11.34 -43.83 11.17
CA ARG A 692 12.00 -45.15 11.12
C ARG A 692 13.43 -45.01 10.61
N ILE A 693 14.36 -45.77 11.18
CA ILE A 693 15.75 -45.88 10.72
C ILE A 693 15.97 -47.35 10.36
N GLU A 694 16.34 -47.61 9.11
CA GLU A 694 16.50 -48.98 8.59
C GLU A 694 15.29 -49.89 8.89
N GLY A 695 14.07 -49.33 8.83
CA GLY A 695 12.82 -50.04 9.10
C GLY A 695 12.46 -50.21 10.59
N ALA A 696 13.32 -49.81 11.54
CA ALA A 696 13.05 -49.87 12.98
C ALA A 696 12.69 -48.49 13.56
N ALA A 697 11.88 -48.45 14.63
CA ALA A 697 11.55 -47.19 15.31
C ALA A 697 12.76 -46.69 16.14
N PRO A 698 13.25 -45.46 15.92
CA PRO A 698 14.37 -44.91 16.68
C PRO A 698 13.93 -44.32 18.04
N GLU A 699 14.88 -44.06 18.91
CA GLU A 699 14.68 -43.17 20.05
C GLU A 699 14.64 -41.71 19.55
N VAL A 700 13.56 -41.00 19.85
CA VAL A 700 13.31 -39.62 19.40
C VAL A 700 13.27 -38.69 20.59
N GLU A 701 14.18 -37.71 20.62
CA GLU A 701 14.16 -36.61 21.58
C GLU A 701 13.54 -35.36 20.93
N GLY A 702 12.32 -35.01 21.33
CA GLY A 702 11.64 -33.81 20.84
C GLY A 702 12.06 -32.54 21.60
N ARG A 703 12.51 -31.51 20.87
CA ARG A 703 13.07 -30.27 21.40
C ARG A 703 12.42 -29.02 20.78
N SER A 704 11.10 -28.88 20.97
CA SER A 704 10.31 -27.71 20.52
C SER A 704 10.44 -27.41 19.02
N GLY A 705 10.18 -28.40 18.16
CA GLY A 705 10.30 -28.24 16.69
C GLY A 705 11.62 -28.71 16.11
N LEU A 706 12.50 -29.27 16.94
CA LEU A 706 13.62 -30.09 16.51
C LEU A 706 13.41 -31.51 17.04
N ASP A 707 13.37 -32.51 16.17
CA ASP A 707 13.38 -33.93 16.55
C ASP A 707 14.80 -34.47 16.39
N VAL A 708 15.36 -35.06 17.44
CA VAL A 708 16.70 -35.65 17.40
C VAL A 708 16.59 -37.16 17.48
N LEU A 709 16.96 -37.83 16.39
CA LEU A 709 16.95 -39.29 16.31
C LEU A 709 18.30 -39.85 16.76
N THR A 710 18.28 -40.82 17.67
CA THR A 710 19.50 -41.51 18.12
C THR A 710 19.73 -42.79 17.33
N LEU A 711 20.91 -42.92 16.74
CA LEU A 711 21.31 -44.12 15.99
C LEU A 711 21.76 -45.23 16.94
N GLN A 712 21.37 -46.48 16.66
CA GLN A 712 21.84 -47.63 17.44
C GLN A 712 23.35 -47.84 17.31
N ARG A 713 23.91 -47.50 16.14
CA ARG A 713 25.34 -47.49 15.86
C ARG A 713 25.69 -46.12 15.27
N PRO A 714 26.71 -45.41 15.80
CA PRO A 714 27.18 -44.18 15.20
C PRO A 714 27.58 -44.40 13.74
N LEU A 715 27.10 -43.51 12.87
CA LEU A 715 27.38 -43.50 11.44
C LEU A 715 28.82 -43.07 11.20
N ALA A 716 29.66 -43.95 10.65
CA ALA A 716 31.05 -43.64 10.37
C ALA A 716 31.18 -42.59 9.25
N PRO A 717 32.30 -41.83 9.17
CA PRO A 717 32.57 -40.93 8.05
C PRO A 717 32.41 -41.63 6.69
N GLY A 718 31.60 -41.05 5.80
CA GLY A 718 31.25 -41.59 4.48
C GLY A 718 30.21 -42.72 4.48
N GLU A 719 29.72 -43.17 5.64
CA GLU A 719 28.65 -44.17 5.73
C GLU A 719 27.28 -43.51 5.48
N THR A 720 26.37 -44.24 4.83
CA THR A 720 25.00 -43.78 4.56
C THR A 720 23.97 -44.51 5.43
N VAL A 721 22.83 -43.85 5.69
CA VAL A 721 21.71 -44.40 6.45
C VAL A 721 20.38 -43.98 5.83
N ARG A 722 19.42 -44.91 5.82
CA ARG A 722 18.04 -44.65 5.38
C ARG A 722 17.16 -44.26 6.57
N VAL A 723 16.51 -43.10 6.44
CA VAL A 723 15.54 -42.58 7.41
C VAL A 723 14.19 -42.38 6.73
N ASP A 724 13.18 -43.16 7.13
CA ASP A 724 11.81 -43.00 6.67
C ASP A 724 11.00 -42.12 7.63
N PHE A 725 10.08 -41.33 7.08
CA PHE A 725 9.20 -40.46 7.85
C PHE A 725 7.78 -40.40 7.27
N ALA A 726 6.78 -40.20 8.12
CA ALA A 726 5.40 -40.00 7.69
C ALA A 726 4.65 -39.04 8.61
N TYR A 727 3.81 -38.18 8.04
CA TYR A 727 2.91 -37.30 8.79
C TYR A 727 1.75 -36.79 7.95
N GLU A 728 0.74 -36.28 8.64
CA GLU A 728 -0.31 -35.45 8.05
C GLU A 728 -0.09 -33.99 8.44
N ALA A 729 -0.40 -33.08 7.52
CA ALA A 729 -0.27 -31.64 7.73
C ALA A 729 -1.48 -30.88 7.17
N THR A 730 -1.64 -29.64 7.61
CA THR A 730 -2.67 -28.71 7.13
C THR A 730 -2.07 -27.34 6.93
N TYR A 731 -2.20 -26.76 5.73
CA TYR A 731 -1.53 -25.51 5.37
C TYR A 731 -2.50 -24.46 4.82
N PRO A 732 -2.59 -23.26 5.44
CA PRO A 732 -2.14 -22.91 6.78
C PRO A 732 -3.12 -23.37 7.87
N ARG A 733 -2.60 -23.55 9.09
CA ARG A 733 -3.41 -23.79 10.30
C ARG A 733 -4.03 -22.50 10.81
N GLY A 734 -5.22 -22.59 11.41
CA GLY A 734 -5.90 -21.46 12.05
C GLY A 734 -6.26 -20.30 11.09
N PHE A 735 -6.35 -19.09 11.64
CA PHE A 735 -6.55 -17.86 10.89
C PHE A 735 -5.32 -16.96 11.04
N SER A 736 -4.98 -16.22 9.99
CA SER A 736 -4.08 -15.06 10.12
C SER A 736 -4.62 -14.09 11.16
N ARG A 737 -3.77 -13.23 11.73
CA ARG A 737 -4.26 -12.22 12.68
C ARG A 737 -5.17 -11.22 12.00
N ASN A 738 -4.75 -10.71 10.84
CA ASN A 738 -5.44 -9.65 10.11
C ASN A 738 -5.17 -9.69 8.59
N GLY A 739 -5.38 -10.81 7.90
CA GLY A 739 -5.24 -10.86 6.44
C GLY A 739 -3.81 -11.02 5.93
N GLY A 740 -2.90 -11.56 6.76
CA GLY A 740 -1.53 -11.89 6.39
C GLY A 740 -1.46 -12.78 5.15
N GLY A 741 -0.35 -12.67 4.41
CA GLY A 741 -0.03 -13.50 3.25
C GLY A 741 0.42 -14.90 3.64
N ALA A 742 0.72 -15.74 2.64
CA ALA A 742 1.28 -17.06 2.87
C ALA A 742 2.25 -17.40 1.73
N GLY A 743 3.51 -17.62 2.07
CA GLY A 743 4.55 -18.03 1.12
C GLY A 743 4.44 -19.51 0.69
N THR A 744 3.77 -20.35 1.49
CA THR A 744 3.44 -21.75 1.18
C THR A 744 2.00 -22.01 1.58
N PHE A 745 1.26 -22.75 0.75
CA PHE A 745 -0.16 -22.99 1.02
C PHE A 745 -0.73 -24.21 0.29
N ILE A 746 -1.79 -24.77 0.85
CA ILE A 746 -2.63 -25.80 0.23
C ILE A 746 -4.06 -25.26 0.25
N LEU A 747 -4.52 -24.70 -0.87
CA LEU A 747 -5.81 -24.03 -0.95
C LEU A 747 -6.60 -24.50 -2.17
N PRO A 748 -7.93 -24.33 -2.17
CA PRO A 748 -8.74 -24.60 -3.36
C PRO A 748 -8.27 -23.80 -4.60
N ALA A 749 -7.71 -22.60 -4.40
CA ALA A 749 -7.20 -21.76 -5.48
C ALA A 749 -5.87 -22.28 -6.08
N GLY A 750 -5.12 -23.10 -5.33
CA GLY A 750 -3.81 -23.61 -5.76
C GLY A 750 -2.99 -24.17 -4.59
N VAL A 751 -1.92 -24.87 -4.93
CA VAL A 751 -0.95 -25.44 -4.00
C VAL A 751 0.43 -24.96 -4.39
N LEU A 752 1.19 -24.45 -3.42
CA LEU A 752 2.60 -24.12 -3.53
C LEU A 752 3.30 -24.69 -2.29
N LEU A 753 4.13 -25.71 -2.49
CA LEU A 753 4.97 -26.35 -1.49
C LEU A 753 6.43 -26.23 -1.92
N SER A 754 7.31 -25.75 -1.05
CA SER A 754 8.70 -25.46 -1.42
C SER A 754 9.68 -25.75 -0.29
N THR A 755 10.88 -26.25 -0.65
CA THR A 755 12.01 -26.39 0.27
C THR A 755 12.80 -25.08 0.43
N HIS A 756 12.77 -24.15 -0.53
CA HIS A 756 13.33 -22.80 -0.35
C HIS A 756 12.61 -22.02 0.75
N ARG A 757 11.34 -22.39 0.99
CA ARG A 757 10.50 -21.83 2.06
C ARG A 757 10.39 -22.78 3.26
N GLY A 758 11.03 -23.96 3.19
CA GLY A 758 11.33 -24.86 4.32
C GLY A 758 10.11 -25.39 5.05
N GLU A 759 8.97 -25.40 4.36
CA GLU A 759 7.70 -25.42 5.03
C GLU A 759 7.04 -26.78 5.03
N PHE A 760 7.43 -27.72 4.17
CA PHE A 760 6.67 -28.96 4.00
C PHE A 760 7.47 -30.26 4.08
N LEU A 761 8.77 -30.25 4.39
CA LEU A 761 9.61 -31.45 4.63
C LEU A 761 10.43 -31.32 5.92
N PRO A 762 10.68 -32.41 6.68
CA PRO A 762 11.62 -32.36 7.81
C PRO A 762 13.02 -32.04 7.30
N VAL A 763 13.63 -30.96 7.80
CA VAL A 763 14.97 -30.56 7.32
C VAL A 763 16.04 -31.20 8.21
N PRO A 764 17.00 -31.96 7.65
CA PRO A 764 18.18 -32.38 8.39
C PRO A 764 18.94 -31.16 8.96
N GLY A 765 19.25 -31.17 10.25
CA GLY A 765 19.96 -30.09 10.92
C GLY A 765 19.10 -29.16 11.77
N PHE A 766 19.80 -28.28 12.48
CA PHE A 766 19.22 -27.11 13.13
C PHE A 766 19.24 -25.91 12.18
N VAL A 767 18.20 -25.09 12.26
CA VAL A 767 17.98 -23.95 11.38
C VAL A 767 17.86 -22.70 12.22
N ALA A 768 18.80 -21.77 12.11
CA ALA A 768 18.73 -20.52 12.87
C ALA A 768 17.68 -19.57 12.24
N PRO A 769 16.85 -18.86 13.03
CA PRO A 769 16.02 -17.75 12.58
C PRO A 769 16.85 -16.63 11.94
N ALA A 770 16.24 -15.85 11.04
CA ALA A 770 16.90 -14.78 10.30
C ALA A 770 17.26 -13.68 11.31
N SER A 771 18.44 -13.11 11.14
CA SER A 771 19.09 -12.22 12.10
C SER A 771 18.31 -10.93 12.28
N ASP A 772 17.37 -10.90 13.23
CA ASP A 772 16.84 -9.69 13.88
C ASP A 772 16.03 -10.01 15.16
N VAL A 773 16.31 -11.13 15.84
CA VAL A 773 15.75 -11.39 17.17
C VAL A 773 16.56 -10.63 18.23
N ASP A 774 16.62 -9.31 18.09
CA ASP A 774 17.02 -8.43 19.19
C ASP A 774 15.81 -8.21 20.12
N ALA A 775 16.05 -8.47 21.40
CA ALA A 775 15.03 -8.71 22.42
C ALA A 775 14.34 -7.44 22.99
N THR A 776 14.12 -6.40 22.19
CA THR A 776 13.41 -5.19 22.66
C THR A 776 12.37 -4.70 21.66
N GLU A 777 11.11 -4.98 22.01
CA GLU A 777 9.87 -4.32 21.57
C GLU A 777 9.54 -4.27 20.07
N GLY A 778 8.66 -5.20 19.65
CA GLY A 778 7.93 -5.09 18.38
C GLY A 778 8.34 -6.12 17.32
N ALA A 779 8.30 -7.41 17.66
CA ALA A 779 8.65 -8.49 16.74
C ALA A 779 7.70 -8.53 15.52
N SER A 780 8.20 -8.10 14.37
CA SER A 780 7.74 -8.62 13.08
C SER A 780 8.23 -10.06 12.98
N LEU A 781 7.29 -10.99 12.93
CA LEU A 781 7.59 -12.43 12.89
C LEU A 781 7.90 -12.82 11.46
N SER A 782 9.17 -12.77 11.10
CA SER A 782 9.63 -13.62 10.00
C SER A 782 9.68 -15.06 10.54
N PRO A 783 9.15 -16.06 9.82
CA PRO A 783 9.43 -17.45 10.15
C PRO A 783 10.96 -17.65 10.19
N PRO A 784 11.46 -18.64 10.95
CA PRO A 784 12.87 -18.99 10.82
C PRO A 784 13.14 -19.26 9.33
N PRO A 785 14.25 -18.73 8.78
CA PRO A 785 14.61 -18.85 7.40
C PRO A 785 14.67 -20.33 7.17
N SER A 786 14.05 -20.68 6.09
CA SER A 786 14.10 -22.02 5.61
C SER A 786 15.54 -22.32 5.18
N PRO A 787 16.14 -23.43 5.61
CA PRO A 787 17.39 -23.90 5.05
C PRO A 787 17.08 -24.33 3.61
N GLY A 788 17.38 -23.48 2.65
CA GLY A 788 16.77 -23.67 1.35
C GLY A 788 17.44 -22.99 0.18
N SER A 789 18.36 -22.03 0.34
CA SER A 789 19.05 -21.51 -0.83
C SER A 789 20.25 -22.38 -1.24
N ARG A 790 20.84 -23.17 -0.34
CA ARG A 790 22.16 -23.79 -0.57
C ARG A 790 22.35 -25.17 0.09
N ALA A 791 21.31 -26.00 0.10
CA ALA A 791 21.49 -27.40 0.46
C ALA A 791 22.36 -28.11 -0.62
N PRO A 792 23.27 -29.02 -0.24
CA PRO A 792 23.99 -29.84 -1.20
C PRO A 792 23.02 -30.56 -2.14
N SER A 793 23.37 -30.68 -3.41
CA SER A 793 22.48 -31.29 -4.40
C SER A 793 22.18 -32.77 -4.07
N PHE A 794 20.92 -33.16 -4.26
CA PHE A 794 20.39 -34.49 -3.94
C PHE A 794 19.55 -35.06 -5.07
N GLU A 795 19.45 -36.39 -5.16
CA GLU A 795 18.51 -37.06 -6.07
C GLU A 795 17.10 -37.05 -5.50
N THR A 796 16.07 -36.91 -6.34
CA THR A 796 14.68 -36.91 -5.90
C THR A 796 13.77 -37.74 -6.79
N ARG A 797 12.85 -38.48 -6.16
CA ARG A 797 11.67 -39.09 -6.78
C ARG A 797 10.44 -38.64 -6.00
N VAL A 798 9.49 -38.02 -6.68
CA VAL A 798 8.25 -37.50 -6.07
C VAL A 798 7.04 -38.09 -6.77
N GLU A 799 6.25 -38.86 -6.05
CA GLU A 799 4.94 -39.35 -6.47
C GLU A 799 3.85 -38.54 -5.79
N VAL A 800 2.98 -37.91 -6.58
CA VAL A 800 1.92 -37.04 -6.06
C VAL A 800 0.56 -37.52 -6.54
N SER A 801 -0.43 -37.46 -5.64
CA SER A 801 -1.85 -37.63 -5.96
C SER A 801 -2.61 -36.34 -5.67
N VAL A 802 -3.42 -35.90 -6.63
CA VAL A 802 -4.30 -34.72 -6.55
C VAL A 802 -5.70 -35.07 -7.07
N PRO A 803 -6.75 -34.30 -6.73
CA PRO A 803 -8.06 -34.43 -7.37
C PRO A 803 -7.97 -34.29 -8.90
N SER A 804 -8.84 -34.99 -9.65
CA SER A 804 -8.71 -35.10 -11.12
C SER A 804 -8.79 -33.79 -11.91
N ASP A 805 -9.41 -32.75 -11.34
CA ASP A 805 -9.54 -31.41 -11.91
C ASP A 805 -8.28 -30.54 -11.73
N TYR A 806 -7.32 -30.99 -10.93
CA TYR A 806 -6.02 -30.34 -10.77
C TYR A 806 -4.98 -30.94 -11.72
N SER A 807 -4.11 -30.07 -12.21
CA SER A 807 -2.82 -30.43 -12.78
C SER A 807 -1.75 -30.20 -11.71
N VAL A 808 -0.65 -30.94 -11.80
CA VAL A 808 0.43 -30.91 -10.82
C VAL A 808 1.77 -30.91 -11.56
N THR A 809 2.75 -30.19 -11.03
CA THR A 809 4.12 -30.13 -11.55
C THR A 809 5.11 -30.08 -10.40
N SER A 810 6.30 -30.64 -10.62
CA SER A 810 7.38 -30.65 -9.63
C SER A 810 8.75 -30.60 -10.34
N VAL A 811 9.82 -30.61 -9.54
CA VAL A 811 11.21 -30.61 -10.03
C VAL A 811 11.56 -31.97 -10.65
N GLY A 812 12.28 -31.97 -11.76
CA GLY A 812 12.74 -33.18 -12.46
C GLY A 812 11.87 -33.55 -13.66
N VAL A 813 12.13 -34.71 -14.26
CA VAL A 813 11.42 -35.15 -15.47
C VAL A 813 10.16 -35.92 -15.10
N GLN A 814 9.03 -35.60 -15.74
CA GLN A 814 7.79 -36.37 -15.56
C GLN A 814 7.94 -37.77 -16.19
N ARG A 815 7.95 -38.81 -15.36
CA ARG A 815 8.12 -40.22 -15.80
C ARG A 815 6.82 -40.90 -16.14
N ARG A 816 5.78 -40.62 -15.35
CA ARG A 816 4.48 -41.27 -15.47
C ARG A 816 3.38 -40.32 -15.00
N GLU A 817 2.24 -40.37 -15.66
CA GLU A 817 1.00 -39.74 -15.22
C GLU A 817 -0.15 -40.71 -15.52
N TRP A 818 -1.09 -40.83 -14.59
CA TRP A 818 -2.30 -41.63 -14.79
C TRP A 818 -3.45 -41.08 -13.94
N SER A 819 -4.67 -41.46 -14.29
CA SER A 819 -5.86 -41.17 -13.47
C SER A 819 -6.42 -42.47 -12.90
N ALA A 820 -6.73 -42.49 -11.62
CA ALA A 820 -7.34 -43.63 -10.93
C ALA A 820 -8.25 -43.14 -9.80
N ALA A 821 -9.42 -43.77 -9.63
CA ALA A 821 -10.35 -43.48 -8.54
C ALA A 821 -10.69 -41.98 -8.33
N GLY A 822 -10.87 -41.22 -9.42
CA GLY A 822 -11.18 -39.77 -9.35
C GLY A 822 -9.99 -38.88 -8.97
N ARG A 823 -8.78 -39.44 -8.92
CA ARG A 823 -7.53 -38.72 -8.64
C ARG A 823 -6.59 -38.82 -9.82
N ARG A 824 -5.77 -37.79 -9.99
CA ARG A 824 -4.65 -37.76 -10.92
C ARG A 824 -3.37 -38.02 -10.13
N HIS A 825 -2.54 -38.89 -10.68
CA HIS A 825 -1.26 -39.27 -10.10
C HIS A 825 -0.15 -38.95 -11.09
N ALA A 826 0.97 -38.48 -10.59
CA ALA A 826 2.15 -38.25 -11.40
C ALA A 826 3.44 -38.48 -10.62
N VAL A 827 4.47 -38.93 -11.34
CA VAL A 827 5.79 -39.23 -10.79
C VAL A 827 6.82 -38.36 -11.50
N TRP A 828 7.54 -37.55 -10.72
CA TRP A 828 8.71 -36.79 -11.16
C TRP A 828 9.98 -37.39 -10.58
N GLU A 829 11.02 -37.38 -11.39
CA GLU A 829 12.33 -37.91 -11.00
C GLU A 829 13.42 -37.00 -11.52
N SER A 830 14.36 -36.63 -10.66
CA SER A 830 15.50 -35.82 -11.06
C SER A 830 16.46 -36.66 -11.90
N ALA A 831 16.77 -36.20 -13.11
CA ALA A 831 17.77 -36.86 -13.97
C ALA A 831 19.21 -36.67 -13.47
N ARG A 832 19.44 -35.67 -12.61
CA ARG A 832 20.70 -35.31 -11.95
C ARG A 832 20.37 -34.76 -10.56
N PRO A 833 21.33 -34.71 -9.62
CA PRO A 833 21.12 -34.06 -8.33
C PRO A 833 20.62 -32.61 -8.46
N VAL A 834 19.68 -32.21 -7.60
CA VAL A 834 19.03 -30.90 -7.56
C VAL A 834 19.22 -30.25 -6.18
N ALA A 835 19.28 -28.92 -6.13
CA ALA A 835 19.49 -28.18 -4.88
C ALA A 835 18.21 -27.89 -4.08
N ALA A 836 17.04 -27.95 -4.74
CA ALA A 836 15.76 -27.64 -4.13
C ALA A 836 14.60 -28.41 -4.77
N LEU A 837 13.50 -28.53 -4.02
CA LEU A 837 12.26 -29.14 -4.45
C LEU A 837 11.10 -28.16 -4.31
N SER A 838 10.26 -28.12 -5.35
CA SER A 838 8.97 -27.45 -5.31
C SER A 838 7.90 -28.39 -5.87
N LEU A 839 6.72 -28.33 -5.27
CA LEU A 839 5.53 -29.02 -5.71
C LEU A 839 4.41 -28.00 -5.84
N MET A 840 3.87 -27.89 -7.05
CA MET A 840 2.79 -26.97 -7.36
C MET A 840 1.63 -27.71 -7.99
N ALA A 841 0.41 -27.36 -7.60
CA ALA A 841 -0.79 -27.88 -8.22
C ALA A 841 -1.86 -26.80 -8.36
N GLY A 842 -2.59 -26.82 -9.47
CA GLY A 842 -3.60 -25.84 -9.78
C GLY A 842 -4.52 -26.27 -10.90
N ARG A 843 -5.60 -25.52 -11.09
CA ARG A 843 -6.51 -25.67 -12.22
C ARG A 843 -5.97 -24.85 -13.39
N TRP A 844 -5.00 -25.42 -14.08
CA TRP A 844 -4.26 -24.72 -15.13
C TRP A 844 -4.64 -25.16 -16.54
N GLU A 845 -4.57 -24.21 -17.46
CA GLU A 845 -4.27 -24.48 -18.85
C GLU A 845 -2.76 -24.58 -19.03
N ILE A 846 -2.32 -25.39 -20.00
CA ILE A 846 -0.90 -25.64 -20.23
C ILE A 846 -0.58 -25.36 -21.69
N ARG A 847 0.30 -24.39 -21.93
CA ARG A 847 0.84 -24.08 -23.26
C ARG A 847 2.27 -24.59 -23.35
N ARG A 848 2.63 -25.20 -24.49
CA ARG A 848 3.95 -25.79 -24.73
C ARG A 848 4.51 -25.34 -26.06
N GLU A 849 5.81 -25.08 -26.08
CA GLU A 849 6.58 -24.83 -27.29
C GLU A 849 7.94 -25.53 -27.14
N GLY A 850 8.20 -26.52 -28.00
CA GLY A 850 9.35 -27.41 -27.86
C GLY A 850 9.37 -28.09 -26.48
N ASP A 851 10.49 -27.95 -25.78
CA ASP A 851 10.70 -28.48 -24.43
C ASP A 851 10.39 -27.46 -23.30
N ASN A 852 9.69 -26.37 -23.61
CA ASN A 852 9.25 -25.38 -22.62
C ASN A 852 7.74 -25.44 -22.40
N ALA A 853 7.29 -25.17 -21.17
CA ALA A 853 5.86 -25.12 -20.86
C ALA A 853 5.51 -24.02 -19.85
N VAL A 854 4.33 -23.43 -20.03
CA VAL A 854 3.73 -22.47 -19.07
C VAL A 854 2.40 -23.05 -18.57
N TYR A 855 2.25 -23.14 -17.26
CA TYR A 855 1.04 -23.54 -16.55
C TYR A 855 0.41 -22.27 -15.98
N PHE A 856 -0.79 -21.92 -16.45
CA PHE A 856 -1.41 -20.63 -16.14
C PHE A 856 -2.92 -20.77 -15.92
N HIS A 857 -3.48 -19.82 -15.18
CA HIS A 857 -4.92 -19.67 -14.99
C HIS A 857 -5.56 -19.22 -16.31
N ALA A 858 -6.67 -19.85 -16.72
CA ALA A 858 -7.31 -19.57 -18.02
C ALA A 858 -7.66 -18.08 -18.24
N GLY A 859 -7.85 -17.32 -17.15
CA GLY A 859 -8.10 -15.88 -17.21
C GLY A 859 -6.88 -15.01 -17.55
N HIS A 860 -5.66 -15.54 -17.52
CA HIS A 860 -4.39 -14.79 -17.60
C HIS A 860 -3.57 -15.16 -18.85
N ALA A 861 -4.24 -15.45 -19.96
CA ALA A 861 -3.60 -15.94 -21.18
C ALA A 861 -2.77 -14.86 -21.93
N GLU A 862 -2.94 -13.57 -21.62
CA GLU A 862 -2.45 -12.44 -22.43
C GLU A 862 -0.92 -12.41 -22.55
N LYS A 863 -0.20 -12.67 -21.46
CA LYS A 863 1.28 -12.64 -21.42
C LYS A 863 1.95 -14.00 -21.59
N VAL A 864 1.17 -15.08 -21.76
CA VAL A 864 1.69 -16.46 -21.82
C VAL A 864 2.63 -16.65 -23.01
N ASP A 865 2.31 -16.09 -24.16
CA ASP A 865 3.15 -16.24 -25.37
C ASP A 865 4.48 -15.48 -25.22
N GLU A 866 4.47 -14.31 -24.58
CA GLU A 866 5.69 -13.55 -24.26
C GLU A 866 6.57 -14.32 -23.26
N ILE A 867 5.97 -14.89 -22.21
CA ILE A 867 6.68 -15.74 -21.25
C ILE A 867 7.30 -16.94 -21.95
N LEU A 868 6.54 -17.64 -22.80
CA LEU A 868 7.02 -18.86 -23.47
C LEU A 868 8.15 -18.56 -24.47
N ALA A 869 8.03 -17.47 -25.23
CA ALA A 869 9.09 -16.98 -26.11
C ALA A 869 10.35 -16.60 -25.32
N THR A 870 10.20 -15.91 -24.20
CA THR A 870 11.32 -15.52 -23.33
C THR A 870 12.01 -16.73 -22.70
N LEU A 871 11.24 -17.72 -22.22
CA LEU A 871 11.78 -19.00 -21.74
C LEU A 871 12.62 -19.69 -22.82
N GLY A 872 12.12 -19.72 -24.06
CA GLY A 872 12.82 -20.28 -25.21
C GLY A 872 14.12 -19.55 -25.53
N ALA A 873 14.07 -18.23 -25.65
CA ALA A 873 15.23 -17.40 -25.96
C ALA A 873 16.29 -17.49 -24.85
N ALA A 874 15.90 -17.29 -23.59
CA ALA A 874 16.80 -17.35 -22.44
C ALA A 874 17.49 -18.71 -22.35
N ARG A 875 16.73 -19.80 -22.44
CA ARG A 875 17.28 -21.16 -22.41
C ARG A 875 18.28 -21.40 -23.54
N ALA A 876 17.98 -20.98 -24.76
CA ALA A 876 18.86 -21.16 -25.92
C ALA A 876 20.15 -20.35 -25.78
N ARG A 877 20.04 -19.06 -25.45
CA ARG A 877 21.18 -18.15 -25.31
C ARG A 877 22.07 -18.50 -24.13
N PHE A 878 21.50 -18.76 -22.96
CA PHE A 878 22.30 -19.11 -21.78
C PHE A 878 23.00 -20.46 -21.94
N SER A 879 22.40 -21.38 -22.71
CA SER A 879 23.06 -22.63 -23.11
C SER A 879 24.31 -22.39 -23.96
N GLU A 880 24.24 -21.43 -24.89
CA GLU A 880 25.35 -21.03 -25.74
C GLU A 880 26.44 -20.29 -24.95
N TRP A 881 26.03 -19.40 -24.05
CA TRP A 881 26.93 -18.46 -23.38
C TRP A 881 27.63 -19.02 -22.15
N PHE A 882 26.96 -19.85 -21.35
CA PHE A 882 27.45 -20.24 -20.02
C PHE A 882 27.75 -21.73 -19.90
N HIS A 883 26.82 -22.59 -20.30
CA HIS A 883 26.97 -24.05 -20.31
C HIS A 883 25.72 -24.68 -20.94
N PRO A 884 25.78 -25.79 -21.70
CA PRO A 884 24.58 -26.45 -22.20
C PRO A 884 23.56 -26.73 -21.08
N TYR A 885 22.28 -26.38 -21.32
CA TYR A 885 21.21 -26.61 -20.35
C TYR A 885 21.15 -28.11 -19.97
N PRO A 886 21.33 -28.46 -18.68
CA PRO A 886 21.63 -29.84 -18.29
C PRO A 886 20.40 -30.74 -18.18
N TRP A 887 19.19 -30.18 -18.31
CA TRP A 887 17.91 -30.88 -18.21
C TRP A 887 17.14 -30.90 -19.54
N LYS A 888 16.08 -31.72 -19.61
CA LYS A 888 15.27 -31.86 -20.82
C LYS A 888 14.25 -30.75 -20.99
N GLU A 889 13.52 -30.41 -19.93
CA GLU A 889 12.37 -29.50 -19.97
C GLU A 889 12.54 -28.37 -18.96
N LEU A 890 11.99 -27.19 -19.28
CA LEU A 890 11.89 -26.05 -18.38
C LEU A 890 10.44 -25.58 -18.33
N ARG A 891 9.91 -25.44 -17.12
CA ARG A 891 8.50 -25.11 -16.91
C ARG A 891 8.37 -23.86 -16.05
N LEU A 892 7.36 -23.06 -16.34
CA LEU A 892 6.91 -21.97 -15.48
C LEU A 892 5.47 -22.22 -15.05
N ALA A 893 5.17 -22.06 -13.76
CA ALA A 893 3.85 -22.28 -13.22
C ALA A 893 3.36 -21.08 -12.39
N GLU A 894 2.12 -20.69 -12.66
CA GLU A 894 1.44 -19.61 -11.98
C GLU A 894 0.81 -20.06 -10.66
N PHE A 895 0.86 -19.21 -9.63
CA PHE A 895 0.17 -19.40 -8.35
C PHE A 895 -0.57 -18.14 -7.85
N PRO A 896 -1.54 -18.27 -6.93
CA PRO A 896 -2.31 -17.14 -6.39
C PRO A 896 -1.45 -16.07 -5.70
N ASP A 897 -1.76 -14.77 -5.87
CA ASP A 897 -1.00 -13.64 -5.28
C ASP A 897 -1.30 -13.43 -3.80
N LEU A 898 -0.93 -14.43 -2.98
CA LEU A 898 -0.95 -14.32 -1.52
C LEU A 898 0.32 -13.68 -0.98
N ASP A 899 1.40 -13.79 -1.76
CA ASP A 899 2.70 -13.16 -1.59
C ASP A 899 3.28 -12.92 -3.00
N THR A 900 3.53 -11.67 -3.37
CA THR A 900 3.87 -11.28 -4.74
C THR A 900 5.33 -11.56 -5.03
N GLU A 901 5.63 -12.76 -5.52
CA GLU A 901 7.00 -13.25 -5.66
C GLU A 901 7.20 -14.21 -6.84
N ALA A 902 8.45 -14.27 -7.31
CA ALA A 902 8.93 -15.25 -8.28
C ALA A 902 10.03 -16.09 -7.61
N THR A 903 10.13 -17.35 -7.99
CA THR A 903 11.19 -18.22 -7.48
C THR A 903 11.55 -19.28 -8.50
N SER A 904 12.84 -19.42 -8.79
CA SER A 904 13.38 -20.44 -9.68
C SER A 904 13.82 -21.69 -8.91
N TYR A 905 13.27 -22.84 -9.27
CA TYR A 905 13.71 -24.17 -8.86
C TYR A 905 14.32 -24.90 -10.06
N PRO A 906 15.14 -25.95 -9.88
CA PRO A 906 15.65 -26.73 -11.00
C PRO A 906 14.50 -27.24 -11.88
N THR A 907 14.51 -26.94 -13.18
CA THR A 907 13.45 -27.29 -14.17
C THR A 907 12.07 -26.67 -13.98
N LEU A 908 11.85 -25.88 -12.93
CA LEU A 908 10.53 -25.33 -12.58
C LEU A 908 10.65 -23.92 -11.99
N ILE A 909 10.01 -22.94 -12.61
CA ILE A 909 9.92 -21.55 -12.14
C ILE A 909 8.50 -21.31 -11.62
N SER A 910 8.34 -20.66 -10.48
CA SER A 910 7.03 -20.29 -9.92
C SER A 910 6.82 -18.79 -9.95
N PHE A 911 5.70 -18.32 -10.50
CA PHE A 911 5.32 -16.90 -10.57
C PHE A 911 3.97 -16.69 -9.86
N SER A 912 3.85 -15.67 -9.01
CA SER A 912 2.52 -15.24 -8.56
C SER A 912 1.75 -14.59 -9.73
N GLU A 913 0.42 -14.58 -9.71
CA GLU A 913 -0.40 -13.89 -10.74
C GLU A 913 -0.03 -12.39 -10.86
N GLY A 914 0.40 -11.76 -9.76
CA GLY A 914 0.87 -10.37 -9.74
C GLY A 914 2.21 -10.16 -10.46
N ILE A 915 2.94 -11.23 -10.75
CA ILE A 915 4.21 -11.20 -11.49
C ILE A 915 3.97 -11.58 -12.93
N GLY A 916 3.97 -10.56 -13.78
CA GLY A 916 3.99 -10.69 -15.23
C GLY A 916 2.69 -11.18 -15.87
N PHE A 917 1.87 -12.00 -15.20
CA PHE A 917 0.58 -12.45 -15.75
C PHE A 917 -0.48 -11.33 -15.81
N LEU A 918 -0.47 -10.43 -14.83
CA LEU A 918 -1.29 -9.22 -14.79
C LEU A 918 -0.52 -7.97 -15.22
N ASP A 919 0.59 -8.09 -15.94
CA ASP A 919 1.33 -6.95 -16.48
C ASP A 919 0.62 -6.34 -17.70
N ALA A 920 0.35 -5.04 -17.66
CA ALA A 920 -0.26 -4.30 -18.77
C ALA A 920 0.78 -3.62 -19.67
N GLY A 921 2.08 -3.77 -19.39
CA GLY A 921 3.14 -3.12 -20.14
C GLY A 921 3.14 -3.52 -21.61
N GLU A 922 3.16 -2.53 -22.50
CA GLU A 922 3.27 -2.77 -23.95
C GLU A 922 4.73 -2.75 -24.42
N GLY A 923 5.07 -3.66 -25.34
CA GLY A 923 6.37 -3.72 -26.01
C GLY A 923 7.32 -4.78 -25.43
N PRO A 924 8.28 -5.26 -26.25
CA PRO A 924 9.20 -6.30 -25.82
C PRO A 924 10.25 -5.74 -24.84
N GLY A 925 10.59 -6.54 -23.81
CA GLY A 925 11.58 -6.13 -22.81
C GLY A 925 10.99 -5.40 -21.61
N GLY A 926 9.69 -5.54 -21.36
CA GLY A 926 9.06 -5.13 -20.11
C GLY A 926 9.35 -6.10 -18.97
N VAL A 927 8.61 -5.97 -17.87
CA VAL A 927 8.78 -6.76 -16.64
C VAL A 927 8.72 -8.26 -16.90
N VAL A 928 7.77 -8.71 -17.73
CA VAL A 928 7.60 -10.13 -18.07
C VAL A 928 8.89 -10.71 -18.63
N PHE A 929 9.48 -10.03 -19.61
CA PHE A 929 10.74 -10.43 -20.21
C PHE A 929 11.89 -10.41 -19.19
N SER A 930 12.05 -9.29 -18.46
CA SER A 930 13.17 -9.10 -17.52
C SER A 930 13.16 -10.12 -16.38
N VAL A 931 12.01 -10.33 -15.74
CA VAL A 931 11.85 -11.27 -14.63
C VAL A 931 11.97 -12.71 -15.14
N THR A 932 11.32 -13.05 -16.25
CA THR A 932 11.47 -14.42 -16.83
C THR A 932 12.93 -14.70 -17.17
N ALA A 933 13.65 -13.76 -17.79
CA ALA A 933 15.06 -13.92 -18.10
C ALA A 933 15.93 -14.12 -16.85
N HIS A 934 15.68 -13.33 -15.79
CA HIS A 934 16.36 -13.45 -14.50
C HIS A 934 16.12 -14.83 -13.87
N GLU A 935 14.87 -15.29 -13.82
CA GLU A 935 14.50 -16.56 -13.19
C GLU A 935 15.02 -17.77 -13.97
N VAL A 936 15.11 -17.67 -15.30
CA VAL A 936 15.77 -18.71 -16.13
C VAL A 936 17.28 -18.73 -15.88
N ALA A 937 17.91 -17.59 -15.58
CA ALA A 937 19.35 -17.54 -15.34
C ALA A 937 19.75 -18.33 -14.08
N HIS A 938 18.89 -18.40 -13.06
CA HIS A 938 19.13 -19.24 -11.87
C HIS A 938 19.30 -20.73 -12.19
N GLN A 939 18.81 -21.21 -13.33
CA GLN A 939 19.08 -22.59 -13.77
C GLN A 939 20.58 -22.87 -13.91
N TRP A 940 21.39 -21.84 -14.19
CA TRP A 940 22.85 -21.89 -14.13
C TRP A 940 23.38 -21.42 -12.78
N TRP A 941 22.91 -20.27 -12.30
CA TRP A 941 23.43 -19.61 -11.11
C TRP A 941 22.67 -20.03 -9.85
N GLY A 942 23.31 -20.86 -9.02
CA GLY A 942 22.71 -21.45 -7.82
C GLY A 942 22.27 -22.92 -8.02
N HIS A 943 21.75 -23.28 -9.20
CA HIS A 943 21.31 -24.66 -9.49
C HIS A 943 22.40 -25.53 -10.14
N LEU A 944 23.02 -25.07 -11.23
CA LEU A 944 24.13 -25.80 -11.88
C LEU A 944 25.49 -25.46 -11.26
N LEU A 945 25.70 -24.18 -10.97
CA LEU A 945 26.85 -23.67 -10.23
C LEU A 945 26.45 -23.58 -8.75
N PRO A 946 26.81 -24.56 -7.90
CA PRO A 946 26.59 -24.44 -6.46
C PRO A 946 27.47 -23.30 -5.92
N ALA A 947 26.90 -22.42 -5.10
CA ALA A 947 27.61 -21.28 -4.53
C ALA A 947 27.79 -21.49 -3.02
N ALA A 948 28.98 -21.19 -2.51
CA ALA A 948 29.32 -21.46 -1.11
C ALA A 948 28.56 -20.55 -0.16
N GLU A 949 28.08 -21.05 0.98
CA GLU A 949 27.45 -20.17 1.98
C GLU A 949 28.46 -19.18 2.57
N GLY A 950 28.11 -17.89 2.56
CA GLY A 950 28.92 -16.84 3.19
C GLY A 950 28.76 -15.45 2.56
N PRO A 951 29.55 -14.46 3.04
CA PRO A 951 29.51 -13.09 2.54
C PRO A 951 29.84 -13.00 1.05
N GLY A 952 29.15 -12.11 0.33
CA GLY A 952 29.35 -11.88 -1.10
C GLY A 952 28.72 -12.92 -2.03
N THR A 953 28.15 -14.00 -1.52
CA THR A 953 27.63 -15.11 -2.34
C THR A 953 26.46 -14.70 -3.23
N GLY A 954 25.61 -13.78 -2.78
CA GLY A 954 24.52 -13.25 -3.59
C GLY A 954 24.98 -12.62 -4.91
N LEU A 955 26.25 -12.19 -5.03
CA LEU A 955 26.83 -11.76 -6.31
C LEU A 955 26.83 -12.88 -7.36
N LEU A 956 27.12 -14.12 -6.95
CA LEU A 956 27.19 -15.27 -7.84
C LEU A 956 25.82 -15.79 -8.26
N VAL A 957 24.79 -15.52 -7.47
CA VAL A 957 23.44 -16.04 -7.70
C VAL A 957 22.58 -14.93 -8.31
N GLU A 958 22.24 -13.92 -7.51
CA GLU A 958 21.40 -12.78 -7.90
C GLU A 958 22.10 -11.84 -8.88
N GLY A 959 23.37 -11.51 -8.61
CA GLY A 959 24.14 -10.59 -9.46
C GLY A 959 24.32 -11.14 -10.88
N LEU A 960 24.73 -12.41 -11.00
CA LEU A 960 24.85 -13.08 -12.30
C LEU A 960 23.50 -13.29 -12.99
N ALA A 961 22.41 -13.51 -12.25
CA ALA A 961 21.07 -13.61 -12.83
C ALA A 961 20.62 -12.31 -13.51
N HIS A 962 20.72 -11.17 -12.81
CA HIS A 962 20.44 -9.85 -13.40
C HIS A 962 21.39 -9.48 -14.55
N TYR A 963 22.68 -9.80 -14.42
CA TYR A 963 23.64 -9.62 -15.52
C TYR A 963 23.26 -10.45 -16.76
N SER A 964 22.77 -11.67 -16.57
CA SER A 964 22.31 -12.54 -17.66
C SER A 964 21.07 -11.96 -18.34
N ALA A 965 20.15 -11.37 -17.58
CA ALA A 965 19.00 -10.66 -18.12
C ALA A 965 19.44 -9.45 -18.97
N LEU A 966 20.40 -8.64 -18.50
CA LEU A 966 20.97 -7.53 -19.29
C LEU A 966 21.54 -7.99 -20.64
N LEU A 967 22.26 -9.12 -20.67
CA LEU A 967 22.77 -9.70 -21.92
C LEU A 967 21.64 -10.16 -22.84
N LEU A 968 20.58 -10.75 -22.30
CA LEU A 968 19.45 -11.21 -23.08
C LEU A 968 18.70 -10.04 -23.72
N HIS A 969 18.45 -8.97 -22.95
CA HIS A 969 17.91 -7.70 -23.47
C HIS A 969 18.70 -7.20 -24.67
N GLU A 970 20.03 -7.14 -24.55
CA GLU A 970 20.88 -6.67 -25.65
C GLU A 970 20.82 -7.60 -26.87
N SER A 971 20.80 -8.91 -26.65
CA SER A 971 20.86 -9.89 -27.75
C SER A 971 19.55 -10.04 -28.53
N GLU A 972 18.41 -9.96 -27.84
CA GLU A 972 17.09 -10.21 -28.42
C GLU A 972 16.39 -8.90 -28.82
N LEU A 973 16.61 -7.83 -28.05
CA LEU A 973 15.87 -6.57 -28.17
C LEU A 973 16.76 -5.35 -28.48
N GLY A 974 18.08 -5.54 -28.50
CA GLY A 974 19.05 -4.51 -28.84
C GLY A 974 19.48 -3.62 -27.67
N ALA A 975 20.47 -2.77 -27.94
CA ALA A 975 21.14 -1.95 -26.92
C ALA A 975 20.19 -0.98 -26.19
N ALA A 976 19.17 -0.45 -26.88
CA ALA A 976 18.20 0.47 -26.27
C ALA A 976 17.42 -0.21 -25.12
N SER A 977 16.95 -1.45 -25.34
CA SER A 977 16.25 -2.23 -24.31
C SER A 977 17.17 -2.53 -23.11
N ARG A 978 18.42 -2.91 -23.38
CA ARG A 978 19.41 -3.15 -22.33
C ARG A 978 19.75 -1.90 -21.53
N ILE A 979 19.89 -0.75 -22.18
CA ILE A 979 20.14 0.53 -21.50
C ILE A 979 18.97 0.90 -20.58
N ALA A 980 17.73 0.76 -21.08
CA ALA A 980 16.54 1.03 -20.28
C ALA A 980 16.50 0.12 -19.03
N PHE A 981 16.74 -1.18 -19.20
CA PHE A 981 16.77 -2.12 -18.09
C PHE A 981 17.94 -1.86 -17.10
N ALA A 982 19.13 -1.48 -17.59
CA ALA A 982 20.26 -1.11 -16.73
C ALA A 982 19.94 0.12 -15.88
N CYS A 983 19.38 1.17 -16.49
CA CYS A 983 18.92 2.36 -15.78
C CYS A 983 17.84 2.03 -14.74
N GLU A 984 16.97 1.06 -15.03
CA GLU A 984 15.96 0.59 -14.09
C GLU A 984 16.59 -0.15 -12.90
N LEU A 985 17.55 -1.06 -13.13
CA LEU A 985 18.32 -1.70 -12.04
C LEU A 985 19.10 -0.68 -11.21
N GLU A 986 19.64 0.36 -11.84
CA GLU A 986 20.28 1.49 -11.13
C GLU A 986 19.27 2.24 -10.26
N ARG A 987 18.09 2.57 -10.79
CA ARG A 987 17.02 3.22 -10.03
C ARG A 987 16.61 2.40 -8.80
N LEU A 988 16.36 1.11 -8.99
CA LEU A 988 16.00 0.19 -7.91
C LEU A 988 17.11 0.07 -6.88
N TYR A 989 18.37 -0.01 -7.33
CA TYR A 989 19.52 -0.04 -6.42
C TYR A 989 19.55 1.23 -5.57
N LEU A 990 19.35 2.40 -6.18
CA LEU A 990 19.34 3.69 -5.50
C LEU A 990 18.15 3.86 -4.53
N GLU A 991 17.03 3.21 -4.80
CA GLU A 991 15.85 3.20 -3.93
C GLU A 991 15.97 2.25 -2.75
N GLN A 992 16.53 1.06 -2.96
CA GLN A 992 16.57 0.00 -1.95
C GLN A 992 17.81 0.04 -1.04
N ARG A 993 18.89 0.70 -1.49
CA ARG A 993 20.13 0.83 -0.71
C ARG A 993 19.88 1.53 0.64
N ARG A 994 20.66 1.14 1.67
CA ARG A 994 20.54 1.64 3.07
C ARG A 994 21.89 2.22 3.61
N ALA A 995 21.90 2.92 4.77
CA ALA A 995 23.12 3.55 5.38
C ALA A 995 24.19 2.54 5.67
N SER A 996 23.70 1.42 6.15
CA SER A 996 24.45 0.26 6.53
C SER A 996 24.99 -0.51 5.32
N GLU A 997 24.90 0.04 4.09
CA GLU A 997 25.46 -0.56 2.88
C GLU A 997 26.88 -1.03 3.15
N ARG A 998 27.09 -2.33 2.97
CA ARG A 998 28.40 -2.95 3.04
C ARG A 998 29.00 -3.10 1.64
N PRO A 999 30.33 -3.25 1.53
CA PRO A 999 30.92 -3.71 0.28
C PRO A 999 30.37 -5.07 -0.15
N VAL A 1000 30.32 -5.31 -1.47
CA VAL A 1000 29.73 -6.53 -2.05
C VAL A 1000 30.31 -7.81 -1.43
N LEU A 1001 31.63 -7.92 -1.26
CA LEU A 1001 32.27 -9.14 -0.74
C LEU A 1001 32.06 -9.42 0.75
N VAL A 1002 31.52 -8.45 1.51
CA VAL A 1002 31.25 -8.61 2.95
C VAL A 1002 29.77 -8.39 3.29
N ALA A 1003 28.95 -8.12 2.27
CA ALA A 1003 27.51 -8.07 2.38
C ALA A 1003 26.96 -9.49 2.54
N GLU A 1004 25.90 -9.63 3.32
CA GLU A 1004 25.29 -10.93 3.65
C GLU A 1004 23.80 -10.88 3.38
N GLU A 1005 23.26 -11.98 2.85
CA GLU A 1005 21.82 -12.15 2.62
C GLU A 1005 21.04 -12.11 3.94
N GLY A 1006 19.80 -11.64 3.90
CA GLY A 1006 18.94 -11.52 5.08
C GLY A 1006 19.20 -10.28 5.95
N ARG A 1007 20.17 -9.44 5.60
CA ARG A 1007 20.34 -8.12 6.22
C ARG A 1007 19.67 -7.03 5.37
N PRO A 1008 18.82 -6.16 5.96
CA PRO A 1008 18.19 -5.06 5.22
C PRO A 1008 19.19 -4.18 4.47
N GLY A 1009 19.01 -4.03 3.15
CA GLY A 1009 19.84 -3.21 2.26
C GLY A 1009 21.04 -3.92 1.62
N ASP A 1010 21.49 -5.05 2.17
CA ASP A 1010 22.59 -5.84 1.59
C ASP A 1010 22.12 -6.65 0.37
N GLU A 1011 20.84 -7.03 0.32
CA GLU A 1011 20.24 -7.70 -0.83
C GLU A 1011 20.37 -6.87 -2.12
N ALA A 1012 20.02 -5.57 -2.06
CA ALA A 1012 20.19 -4.65 -3.19
C ALA A 1012 21.67 -4.49 -3.60
N THR A 1013 22.58 -4.58 -2.63
CA THR A 1013 24.04 -4.54 -2.88
C THR A 1013 24.51 -5.79 -3.60
N LEU A 1014 24.08 -6.97 -3.17
CA LEU A 1014 24.47 -8.25 -3.73
C LEU A 1014 23.85 -8.47 -5.12
N ALA A 1015 22.56 -8.17 -5.29
CA ALA A 1015 21.81 -8.38 -6.52
C ALA A 1015 22.05 -7.27 -7.55
N LEU A 1016 21.67 -6.03 -7.23
CA LEU A 1016 21.58 -4.94 -8.20
C LEU A 1016 22.94 -4.29 -8.46
N LYS A 1017 23.66 -3.89 -7.40
CA LYS A 1017 25.04 -3.40 -7.56
C LYS A 1017 25.95 -4.51 -8.05
N GLY A 1018 25.78 -5.75 -7.59
CA GLY A 1018 26.51 -6.91 -8.09
C GLY A 1018 26.36 -7.07 -9.61
N ALA A 1019 25.15 -7.01 -10.14
CA ALA A 1019 24.88 -7.05 -11.58
C ALA A 1019 25.58 -5.92 -12.35
N TRP A 1020 25.58 -4.70 -11.79
CA TRP A 1020 26.28 -3.57 -12.36
C TRP A 1020 27.81 -3.74 -12.36
N VAL A 1021 28.38 -4.31 -11.30
CA VAL A 1021 29.81 -4.63 -11.26
C VAL A 1021 30.16 -5.65 -12.33
N LEU A 1022 29.35 -6.69 -12.51
CA LEU A 1022 29.53 -7.69 -13.57
C LEU A 1022 29.40 -7.06 -14.97
N TRP A 1023 28.46 -6.14 -15.17
CA TRP A 1023 28.30 -5.40 -16.40
C TRP A 1023 29.50 -4.49 -16.72
N MET A 1024 30.03 -3.79 -15.71
CA MET A 1024 31.24 -2.98 -15.88
C MET A 1024 32.47 -3.85 -16.20
N LEU A 1025 32.61 -5.01 -15.55
CA LEU A 1025 33.65 -5.99 -15.87
C LEU A 1025 33.50 -6.52 -17.30
N HIS A 1026 32.28 -6.78 -17.76
CA HIS A 1026 32.01 -7.15 -19.16
C HIS A 1026 32.55 -6.09 -20.13
N GLY A 1027 32.36 -4.80 -19.82
CA GLY A 1027 32.90 -3.69 -20.61
C GLY A 1027 34.43 -3.67 -20.70
N GLU A 1028 35.11 -3.95 -19.58
CA GLU A 1028 36.58 -3.96 -19.49
C GLU A 1028 37.22 -5.20 -20.14
N LEU A 1029 36.62 -6.40 -19.99
CA LEU A 1029 37.13 -7.63 -20.63
C LEU A 1029 36.76 -7.74 -22.10
N GLY A 1030 35.57 -7.24 -22.46
CA GLY A 1030 34.89 -7.58 -23.70
C GLY A 1030 34.11 -8.90 -23.63
N ARG A 1031 33.05 -8.99 -24.44
CA ARG A 1031 32.07 -10.08 -24.43
C ARG A 1031 32.66 -11.49 -24.48
N GLU A 1032 33.52 -11.78 -25.46
CA GLU A 1032 34.06 -13.14 -25.65
C GLU A 1032 34.90 -13.62 -24.46
N ALA A 1033 35.75 -12.76 -23.89
CA ALA A 1033 36.57 -13.10 -22.74
C ALA A 1033 35.73 -13.26 -21.46
N MET A 1034 34.73 -12.39 -21.27
CA MET A 1034 33.77 -12.51 -20.17
C MET A 1034 33.02 -13.84 -20.22
N LEU A 1035 32.45 -14.19 -21.39
CA LEU A 1035 31.74 -15.47 -21.58
C LEU A 1035 32.65 -16.69 -21.46
N ALA A 1036 33.90 -16.60 -21.94
CA ALA A 1036 34.89 -17.67 -21.73
C ALA A 1036 35.19 -17.89 -20.24
N GLY A 1037 35.31 -16.82 -19.45
CA GLY A 1037 35.56 -16.92 -18.01
C GLY A 1037 34.37 -17.50 -17.26
N LEU A 1038 33.15 -17.13 -17.62
CA LEU A 1038 31.93 -17.72 -17.05
C LEU A 1038 31.79 -19.21 -17.41
N ARG A 1039 32.11 -19.61 -18.65
CA ARG A 1039 32.15 -21.03 -19.05
C ARG A 1039 33.19 -21.83 -18.26
N ASP A 1040 34.36 -21.26 -18.05
CA ASP A 1040 35.43 -21.87 -17.24
C ASP A 1040 35.00 -22.02 -15.77
N LEU A 1041 34.36 -21.00 -15.19
CA LEU A 1041 33.80 -21.07 -13.84
C LEU A 1041 32.79 -22.21 -13.72
N VAL A 1042 31.78 -22.26 -14.60
CA VAL A 1042 30.77 -23.34 -14.55
C VAL A 1042 31.43 -24.69 -14.79
N GLY A 1043 32.34 -24.82 -15.75
CA GLY A 1043 33.04 -26.08 -16.04
C GLY A 1043 33.86 -26.63 -14.88
N ARG A 1044 34.49 -25.76 -14.06
CA ARG A 1044 35.28 -26.19 -12.89
C ARG A 1044 34.42 -26.72 -11.72
N HIS A 1045 33.19 -26.22 -11.59
CA HIS A 1045 32.36 -26.45 -10.41
C HIS A 1045 31.14 -27.36 -10.66
N ALA A 1046 30.61 -27.38 -11.89
CA ALA A 1046 29.38 -28.12 -12.22
C ALA A 1046 29.48 -29.65 -12.00
N GLU A 1047 30.68 -30.23 -12.14
CA GLU A 1047 30.90 -31.68 -11.96
C GLU A 1047 31.59 -32.04 -10.63
N SER A 1048 32.31 -31.09 -10.01
CA SER A 1048 33.20 -31.38 -8.89
C SER A 1048 32.51 -31.40 -7.53
N ARG A 1049 31.21 -31.02 -7.45
CA ARG A 1049 30.46 -30.80 -6.19
C ARG A 1049 31.11 -29.79 -5.25
N ILE A 1050 32.12 -29.04 -5.71
CA ILE A 1050 32.81 -27.99 -4.96
C ILE A 1050 32.06 -26.69 -5.19
N GLU A 1051 31.65 -26.05 -4.11
CA GLU A 1051 30.93 -24.78 -4.14
C GLU A 1051 31.83 -23.64 -4.63
N ALA A 1052 31.29 -22.77 -5.47
CA ALA A 1052 31.99 -21.62 -6.02
C ALA A 1052 31.94 -20.43 -5.05
N THR A 1053 33.05 -19.68 -5.02
CA THR A 1053 33.17 -18.45 -4.24
C THR A 1053 33.32 -17.23 -5.18
N PRO A 1054 33.03 -16.00 -4.70
CA PRO A 1054 33.28 -14.79 -5.48
C PRO A 1054 34.74 -14.67 -5.98
N GLU A 1055 35.72 -15.23 -5.24
CA GLU A 1055 37.12 -15.26 -5.66
C GLU A 1055 37.36 -16.22 -6.84
N ASP A 1056 36.61 -17.33 -6.92
CA ASP A 1056 36.68 -18.26 -8.06
C ASP A 1056 36.20 -17.58 -9.34
N LEU A 1057 35.13 -16.78 -9.25
CA LEU A 1057 34.65 -15.94 -10.36
C LEU A 1057 35.72 -14.95 -10.79
N LEU A 1058 36.29 -14.17 -9.86
CA LEU A 1058 37.36 -13.21 -10.20
C LEU A 1058 38.58 -13.90 -10.81
N SER A 1059 38.94 -15.07 -10.31
CA SER A 1059 40.05 -15.86 -10.86
C SER A 1059 39.74 -16.37 -12.27
N ALA A 1060 38.51 -16.82 -12.53
CA ALA A 1060 38.05 -17.23 -13.86
C ALA A 1060 38.11 -16.08 -14.87
N LEU A 1061 37.63 -14.90 -14.49
CA LEU A 1061 37.65 -13.72 -15.35
C LEU A 1061 39.08 -13.22 -15.58
N ALA A 1062 39.90 -13.17 -14.52
CA ALA A 1062 41.30 -12.74 -14.61
C ALA A 1062 42.12 -13.65 -15.52
N ALA A 1063 41.84 -14.96 -15.57
CA ALA A 1063 42.51 -15.89 -16.48
C ALA A 1063 42.27 -15.60 -17.97
N GLN A 1064 41.15 -14.94 -18.31
CA GLN A 1064 40.81 -14.56 -19.69
C GLN A 1064 41.23 -13.13 -20.05
N ALA A 1065 41.62 -12.33 -19.07
CA ALA A 1065 41.98 -10.93 -19.28
C ALA A 1065 43.37 -10.81 -19.94
N LYS A 1066 43.51 -9.87 -20.88
CA LYS A 1066 44.81 -9.52 -21.47
C LYS A 1066 45.81 -9.00 -20.43
N ASP A 1067 45.29 -8.25 -19.45
CA ASP A 1067 46.03 -7.77 -18.29
C ASP A 1067 45.24 -8.13 -17.02
N PRO A 1068 45.52 -9.30 -16.41
CA PRO A 1068 44.85 -9.74 -15.18
C PRO A 1068 45.03 -8.78 -14.01
N ALA A 1069 46.17 -8.08 -13.93
CA ALA A 1069 46.45 -7.14 -12.86
C ALA A 1069 45.61 -5.86 -13.01
N ALA A 1070 45.45 -5.36 -14.24
CA ALA A 1070 44.56 -4.23 -14.53
C ALA A 1070 43.10 -4.56 -14.19
N LEU A 1071 42.63 -5.77 -14.55
CA LEU A 1071 41.26 -6.19 -14.23
C LEU A 1071 41.02 -6.24 -12.72
N ARG A 1072 41.93 -6.87 -11.97
CA ARG A 1072 41.82 -6.95 -10.50
C ARG A 1072 41.86 -5.55 -9.86
N SER A 1073 42.70 -4.66 -10.39
CA SER A 1073 42.78 -3.27 -9.95
C SER A 1073 41.48 -2.50 -10.20
N PHE A 1074 40.81 -2.75 -11.32
CA PHE A 1074 39.49 -2.18 -11.61
C PHE A 1074 38.39 -2.75 -10.70
N ALA A 1075 38.36 -4.07 -10.50
CA ALA A 1075 37.31 -4.74 -9.73
C ALA A 1075 37.37 -4.43 -8.22
N ALA A 1076 38.58 -4.30 -7.66
CA ALA A 1076 38.78 -4.24 -6.22
C ALA A 1076 37.99 -3.12 -5.50
N PRO A 1077 37.97 -1.85 -5.96
CA PRO A 1077 37.19 -0.80 -5.31
C PRO A 1077 35.69 -1.10 -5.28
N TRP A 1078 35.14 -1.65 -6.37
CA TRP A 1078 33.71 -1.94 -6.48
C TRP A 1078 33.23 -3.09 -5.59
N LEU A 1079 34.13 -4.04 -5.31
CA LEU A 1079 33.84 -5.24 -4.54
C LEU A 1079 34.15 -5.10 -3.05
N THR A 1080 35.17 -4.31 -2.70
CA THR A 1080 35.68 -4.17 -1.33
C THR A 1080 35.34 -2.84 -0.67
N GLN A 1081 34.75 -1.89 -1.41
CA GLN A 1081 34.34 -0.58 -0.88
C GLN A 1081 32.92 -0.20 -1.34
N VAL A 1082 32.32 0.76 -0.64
CA VAL A 1082 31.07 1.40 -1.04
C VAL A 1082 31.37 2.52 -2.03
N VAL A 1083 31.47 2.15 -3.31
CA VAL A 1083 31.70 3.09 -4.42
C VAL A 1083 30.38 3.42 -5.12
N LEU A 1084 30.12 4.71 -5.32
CA LEU A 1084 28.99 5.24 -6.08
C LEU A 1084 29.36 6.61 -6.69
N PRO A 1085 29.76 6.65 -7.97
CA PRO A 1085 29.99 7.90 -8.69
C PRO A 1085 28.72 8.72 -8.86
N GLU A 1086 28.88 10.04 -8.96
CA GLU A 1086 27.80 10.97 -9.33
C GLU A 1086 28.41 12.02 -10.25
N PHE A 1087 27.91 12.14 -11.47
CA PHE A 1087 28.44 13.11 -12.43
C PHE A 1087 27.57 14.35 -12.53
N GLU A 1088 28.23 15.49 -12.67
CA GLU A 1088 27.61 16.78 -12.87
C GLU A 1088 28.18 17.46 -14.12
N VAL A 1089 27.30 17.85 -15.04
CA VAL A 1089 27.66 18.62 -16.24
C VAL A 1089 27.40 20.10 -15.98
N THR A 1090 28.45 20.92 -16.09
CA THR A 1090 28.40 22.37 -15.87
C THR A 1090 29.05 23.13 -17.03
N GLY A 1091 28.69 24.40 -17.20
CA GLY A 1091 29.31 25.27 -18.21
C GLY A 1091 29.13 24.77 -19.64
N ALA A 1092 28.03 24.06 -19.92
CA ALA A 1092 27.70 23.58 -21.25
C ALA A 1092 27.36 24.76 -22.17
N ALA A 1093 28.07 24.88 -23.29
CA ALA A 1093 27.92 25.96 -24.25
C ALA A 1093 28.09 25.45 -25.68
N VAL A 1094 27.38 26.08 -26.63
CA VAL A 1094 27.44 25.76 -28.05
C VAL A 1094 27.66 27.03 -28.88
N GLU A 1095 28.64 27.00 -29.77
CA GLU A 1095 29.03 28.12 -30.63
C GLU A 1095 29.06 27.68 -32.09
N ARG A 1096 28.61 28.56 -33.00
CA ARG A 1096 28.70 28.32 -34.44
C ARG A 1096 30.09 28.72 -34.94
N THR A 1097 30.75 27.85 -35.70
CA THR A 1097 32.08 28.09 -36.29
C THR A 1097 32.00 28.03 -37.82
N ALA A 1098 33.09 28.44 -38.51
CA ALA A 1098 33.16 28.39 -39.97
C ALA A 1098 33.07 26.96 -40.55
N ALA A 1099 33.38 25.94 -39.75
CA ALA A 1099 33.40 24.52 -40.13
C ALA A 1099 32.24 23.70 -39.55
N GLY A 1100 31.27 24.31 -38.88
CA GLY A 1100 30.17 23.62 -38.20
C GLY A 1100 29.83 24.24 -36.84
N TRP A 1101 29.72 23.41 -35.81
CA TRP A 1101 29.42 23.79 -34.43
C TRP A 1101 30.52 23.31 -33.49
N ARG A 1102 30.83 24.12 -32.48
CA ARG A 1102 31.72 23.75 -31.37
C ARG A 1102 30.89 23.69 -30.10
N ALA A 1103 30.98 22.58 -29.38
CA ALA A 1103 30.38 22.46 -28.06
C ALA A 1103 31.47 22.29 -27.01
N ARG A 1104 31.23 22.84 -25.82
CA ARG A 1104 32.10 22.71 -24.64
C ARG A 1104 31.25 22.40 -23.44
N ALA A 1105 31.70 21.50 -22.57
CA ALA A 1105 31.13 21.30 -21.25
C ALA A 1105 32.20 20.83 -20.26
N THR A 1106 32.00 21.13 -18.98
CA THR A 1106 32.82 20.63 -17.88
C THR A 1106 32.06 19.55 -17.15
N VAL A 1107 32.64 18.36 -17.09
CA VAL A 1107 32.08 17.22 -16.36
C VAL A 1107 32.87 17.03 -15.07
N ARG A 1108 32.17 16.89 -13.95
CA ARG A 1108 32.76 16.67 -12.62
C ARG A 1108 32.18 15.43 -11.98
N ASN A 1109 33.02 14.61 -11.33
CA ASN A 1109 32.53 13.57 -10.42
C ASN A 1109 32.40 14.17 -9.01
N VAL A 1110 31.18 14.32 -8.52
CA VAL A 1110 30.86 14.80 -7.17
C VAL A 1110 30.62 13.65 -6.19
N GLY A 1111 30.57 12.40 -6.68
CA GLY A 1111 30.45 11.18 -5.89
C GLY A 1111 31.80 10.56 -5.54
N THR A 1112 31.79 9.24 -5.31
CA THR A 1112 33.00 8.46 -4.96
C THR A 1112 33.49 7.63 -6.15
N GLY A 1113 34.65 6.99 -5.99
CA GLY A 1113 35.24 6.14 -7.02
C GLY A 1113 35.96 6.89 -8.14
N GLN A 1114 36.83 6.17 -8.84
CA GLN A 1114 37.49 6.64 -10.03
C GLN A 1114 37.05 5.80 -11.22
N VAL A 1115 36.53 6.47 -12.24
CA VAL A 1115 35.88 5.82 -13.37
C VAL A 1115 36.22 6.54 -14.67
N THR A 1116 36.29 5.76 -15.75
CA THR A 1116 36.40 6.29 -17.11
C THR A 1116 35.00 6.26 -17.70
N VAL A 1117 34.51 7.42 -18.16
CA VAL A 1117 33.17 7.56 -18.73
C VAL A 1117 33.23 8.18 -20.11
N GLU A 1118 32.30 7.77 -20.96
CA GLU A 1118 32.06 8.39 -22.26
C GLU A 1118 31.08 9.55 -22.09
N VAL A 1119 31.36 10.68 -22.75
CA VAL A 1119 30.52 11.87 -22.76
C VAL A 1119 30.17 12.19 -24.21
N ALA A 1120 28.88 12.21 -24.50
CA ALA A 1120 28.36 12.44 -25.84
C ALA A 1120 27.76 13.84 -25.99
N ALA A 1121 27.99 14.45 -27.15
CA ALA A 1121 27.22 15.60 -27.62
C ALA A 1121 26.19 15.11 -28.65
N LEU A 1122 24.91 15.18 -28.28
CA LEU A 1122 23.78 14.55 -28.95
C LEU A 1122 22.90 15.57 -29.68
N GLY A 1123 22.38 15.19 -30.85
CA GLY A 1123 21.51 16.05 -31.67
C GLY A 1123 20.03 15.97 -31.27
N PRO A 1124 19.15 16.81 -31.85
CA PRO A 1124 17.71 16.68 -31.65
C PRO A 1124 17.22 15.33 -32.19
N GLY A 1125 16.59 14.50 -31.33
CA GLY A 1125 16.05 13.20 -31.72
C GLY A 1125 17.08 12.09 -31.98
N SER A 1126 18.34 12.29 -31.57
CA SER A 1126 19.35 11.23 -31.60
C SER A 1126 18.97 10.08 -30.66
N ASP A 1127 19.02 8.85 -31.16
CA ASP A 1127 18.97 7.64 -30.33
C ASP A 1127 20.38 7.39 -29.75
N PRO A 1128 20.58 7.55 -28.44
CA PRO A 1128 21.88 7.33 -27.81
C PRO A 1128 22.41 5.91 -28.08
N ALA A 1129 21.54 4.89 -28.17
CA ALA A 1129 21.97 3.53 -28.42
C ALA A 1129 22.51 3.33 -29.86
N ALA A 1130 21.84 3.93 -30.85
CA ALA A 1130 22.23 3.83 -32.25
C ALA A 1130 23.50 4.65 -32.56
N GLU A 1131 23.68 5.79 -31.89
CA GLU A 1131 24.83 6.67 -32.10
C GLU A 1131 26.11 6.23 -31.34
N MET A 1132 25.99 5.23 -30.47
CA MET A 1132 27.09 4.66 -29.68
C MET A 1132 27.72 3.38 -30.25
N ALA A 1133 27.40 3.02 -31.49
CA ALA A 1133 28.01 1.88 -32.16
C ALA A 1133 29.56 1.99 -32.14
N PRO A 1134 30.29 0.93 -31.73
CA PRO A 1134 31.74 0.99 -31.59
C PRO A 1134 32.42 1.25 -32.93
N GLY A 1135 33.16 2.36 -32.99
CA GLY A 1135 34.00 2.76 -34.12
C GLY A 1135 35.03 3.79 -33.68
N ALA A 1136 36.30 3.56 -34.01
CA ALA A 1136 37.37 4.51 -33.72
C ALA A 1136 37.12 5.81 -34.50
N GLY A 1137 36.72 6.87 -33.79
CA GLY A 1137 36.59 8.21 -34.36
C GLY A 1137 35.17 8.78 -34.43
N ASN A 1138 34.20 8.33 -33.62
CA ASN A 1138 32.93 9.04 -33.50
C ASN A 1138 33.18 10.48 -32.97
N PRO A 1139 33.00 11.53 -33.78
CA PRO A 1139 33.32 12.90 -33.39
C PRO A 1139 32.47 13.40 -32.21
N ARG A 1140 31.35 12.71 -31.92
CA ARG A 1140 30.38 13.01 -30.87
C ARG A 1140 30.79 12.51 -29.48
N LEU A 1141 31.73 11.57 -29.38
CA LEU A 1141 32.14 10.96 -28.11
C LEU A 1141 33.50 11.50 -27.63
N ARG A 1142 33.61 11.71 -26.32
CA ARG A 1142 34.87 12.01 -25.61
C ARG A 1142 34.92 11.16 -24.35
N THR A 1143 36.10 10.65 -24.01
CA THR A 1143 36.31 9.90 -22.77
C THR A 1143 36.91 10.81 -21.70
N ALA A 1144 36.38 10.79 -20.49
CA ALA A 1144 36.93 11.49 -19.33
C ALA A 1144 37.25 10.49 -18.22
N ARG A 1145 38.38 10.68 -17.52
CA ARG A 1145 38.77 9.83 -16.38
C ARG A 1145 38.63 10.62 -15.09
N LEU A 1146 37.52 10.43 -14.40
CA LEU A 1146 37.08 11.26 -13.28
C LEU A 1146 37.21 10.51 -11.95
N GLY A 1147 38.05 11.04 -11.06
CA GLY A 1147 38.10 10.64 -9.65
C GLY A 1147 37.26 11.57 -8.77
N PRO A 1148 37.12 11.28 -7.46
CA PRO A 1148 36.29 12.08 -6.56
C PRO A 1148 36.70 13.56 -6.57
N GLY A 1149 35.73 14.44 -6.84
CA GLY A 1149 35.93 15.89 -6.91
C GLY A 1149 36.63 16.40 -8.18
N ARG A 1150 37.16 15.53 -9.05
CA ARG A 1150 37.87 15.91 -10.27
C ARG A 1150 36.88 16.41 -11.33
N ALA A 1151 37.24 17.50 -12.01
CA ALA A 1151 36.53 18.03 -13.16
C ALA A 1151 37.41 17.99 -14.41
N GLU A 1152 36.80 17.78 -15.58
CA GLU A 1152 37.45 17.77 -16.88
C GLU A 1152 36.58 18.52 -17.89
N THR A 1153 37.17 19.45 -18.64
CA THR A 1153 36.48 20.21 -19.69
C THR A 1153 36.70 19.52 -21.03
N LEU A 1154 35.60 19.18 -21.69
CA LEU A 1154 35.59 18.49 -22.97
C LEU A 1154 35.09 19.41 -24.07
N GLU A 1155 35.65 19.24 -25.27
CA GLU A 1155 35.28 19.99 -26.47
C GLU A 1155 34.98 19.07 -27.65
N TRP A 1156 33.90 19.39 -28.36
CA TRP A 1156 33.45 18.72 -29.57
C TRP A 1156 33.45 19.68 -30.75
N SER A 1157 33.82 19.17 -31.92
CA SER A 1157 33.64 19.84 -33.21
C SER A 1157 32.69 18.99 -34.03
N LEU A 1158 31.51 19.52 -34.33
CA LEU A 1158 30.34 18.80 -34.86
C LEU A 1158 29.84 19.49 -36.14
N ASP A 1159 29.29 18.72 -37.06
CA ASP A 1159 28.63 19.20 -38.28
C ASP A 1159 27.17 19.63 -38.04
N PHE A 1160 26.58 19.25 -36.91
CA PHE A 1160 25.24 19.63 -36.46
C PHE A 1160 25.28 20.41 -35.14
N ARG A 1161 24.18 21.12 -34.82
CA ARG A 1161 24.03 21.78 -33.52
C ARG A 1161 23.58 20.74 -32.49
N PRO A 1162 24.38 20.43 -31.45
CA PRO A 1162 23.93 19.52 -30.39
C PRO A 1162 22.78 20.14 -29.60
N ALA A 1163 21.80 19.30 -29.29
CA ALA A 1163 20.67 19.62 -28.42
C ALA A 1163 21.01 19.41 -26.95
N ARG A 1164 21.86 18.43 -26.63
CA ARG A 1164 22.29 18.13 -25.25
C ARG A 1164 23.67 17.49 -25.17
N ILE A 1165 24.28 17.56 -23.99
CA ILE A 1165 25.49 16.83 -23.61
C ILE A 1165 25.14 15.86 -22.50
N GLU A 1166 25.56 14.61 -22.62
CA GLU A 1166 25.16 13.51 -21.73
C GLU A 1166 26.37 12.65 -21.36
N VAL A 1167 26.53 12.36 -20.06
CA VAL A 1167 27.59 11.50 -19.52
C VAL A 1167 27.06 10.08 -19.36
N ASP A 1168 27.83 9.11 -19.82
CA ASP A 1168 27.47 7.70 -19.89
C ASP A 1168 26.07 7.43 -20.52
N PRO A 1169 25.81 7.93 -21.74
CA PRO A 1169 24.53 7.71 -22.43
C PRO A 1169 24.21 6.24 -22.73
N GLY A 1170 25.23 5.38 -22.68
CA GLY A 1170 25.11 3.95 -22.95
C GLY A 1170 24.91 3.10 -21.70
N ALA A 1171 24.70 3.72 -20.53
CA ALA A 1171 24.54 3.04 -19.25
C ALA A 1171 25.61 1.96 -19.01
N ARG A 1172 26.88 2.35 -19.14
CA ARG A 1172 28.04 1.46 -18.95
C ARG A 1172 28.60 1.54 -17.54
N VAL A 1173 28.30 2.60 -16.79
CA VAL A 1173 28.80 2.80 -15.43
C VAL A 1173 27.63 3.04 -14.50
N LEU A 1174 27.64 2.34 -13.36
CA LEU A 1174 26.71 2.60 -12.26
C LEU A 1174 26.96 4.02 -11.72
N GLN A 1175 25.94 4.85 -11.71
CA GLN A 1175 26.03 6.21 -11.20
C GLN A 1175 24.78 6.63 -10.44
N ARG A 1176 24.89 7.73 -9.71
CA ARG A 1176 23.76 8.41 -9.08
C ARG A 1176 23.33 9.60 -9.93
N ASN A 1177 22.03 9.90 -9.95
CA ASN A 1177 21.46 11.14 -10.48
C ASN A 1177 21.84 11.42 -11.95
N ARG A 1178 21.49 10.52 -12.88
CA ARG A 1178 21.71 10.71 -14.33
C ARG A 1178 21.19 12.05 -14.86
N GLU A 1179 20.19 12.64 -14.21
CA GLU A 1179 19.65 13.96 -14.54
C GLU A 1179 20.63 15.12 -14.34
N ARG A 1180 21.60 14.99 -13.42
CA ARG A 1180 22.70 15.96 -13.26
C ARG A 1180 23.86 15.68 -14.22
N ALA A 1181 23.91 14.46 -14.74
CA ALA A 1181 24.88 13.99 -15.71
C ALA A 1181 24.52 14.38 -17.16
N ARG A 1182 23.47 15.20 -17.35
CA ARG A 1182 23.05 15.78 -18.63
C ARG A 1182 22.95 17.31 -18.57
N ALA A 1183 23.19 17.96 -19.70
CA ALA A 1183 22.96 19.40 -19.88
C ALA A 1183 22.31 19.68 -21.24
N ASP A 1184 21.13 20.29 -21.22
CA ASP A 1184 20.43 20.73 -22.43
C ASP A 1184 21.01 22.05 -22.94
N LEU A 1185 21.26 22.12 -24.24
CA LEU A 1185 21.85 23.26 -24.96
C LEU A 1185 20.79 24.04 -25.77
N ASP A 1186 19.57 23.51 -25.84
CA ASP A 1186 18.37 24.20 -26.31
C ASP A 1186 17.68 24.81 -25.09
N GLY A 1187 17.58 26.14 -25.06
CA GLY A 1187 17.12 26.93 -23.90
C GLY A 1187 15.65 26.78 -23.50
N GLU A 1188 15.08 25.58 -23.54
CA GLU A 1188 13.85 25.24 -22.83
C GLU A 1188 14.20 24.44 -21.56
N PRO A 1189 13.91 24.95 -20.36
CA PRO A 1189 13.95 24.11 -19.17
C PRO A 1189 12.94 22.97 -19.34
N ILE A 1190 13.43 21.74 -19.16
CA ILE A 1190 12.72 20.45 -19.25
C ILE A 1190 11.23 20.59 -18.89
N LEU A 1191 10.37 20.60 -19.91
CA LEU A 1191 8.93 20.39 -19.74
C LEU A 1191 8.35 19.27 -20.61
N ALA A 1192 9.08 18.65 -21.54
CA ALA A 1192 8.55 17.52 -22.31
C ALA A 1192 9.66 16.71 -23.03
N SER A 1193 10.19 15.66 -22.40
CA SER A 1193 10.72 14.48 -23.10
C SER A 1193 11.11 13.38 -22.12
N LEU A 1194 10.10 12.77 -21.51
CA LEU A 1194 10.19 11.36 -21.15
C LEU A 1194 9.13 10.67 -22.00
N GLN A 1195 9.58 10.10 -23.12
CA GLN A 1195 8.89 8.96 -23.69
C GLN A 1195 9.05 7.82 -22.68
N VAL A 1196 8.12 7.75 -21.73
CA VAL A 1196 7.58 6.45 -21.35
C VAL A 1196 6.98 5.90 -22.66
N PRO A 1197 7.33 4.69 -23.14
CA PRO A 1197 6.55 4.11 -24.22
C PRO A 1197 5.09 4.14 -23.77
N ALA A 1198 4.26 4.79 -24.57
CA ALA A 1198 2.87 5.03 -24.22
C ALA A 1198 2.10 3.70 -24.20
N LEU A 1199 1.83 3.18 -23.01
CA LEU A 1199 0.52 2.81 -22.45
C LEU A 1199 0.71 2.09 -21.12
#